data_AF-A0A1B9S2W8-F1
#
_entry.id   AF-A0A1B9S2W8-F1
#
_cell.length_a   1.000
_cell.length_b   1.000
_cell.length_c   1.000
_cell.angle_alpha   90.00
_cell.angle_beta   90.00
_cell.angle_gamma   90.00
#
_symmetry.space_group_name_H-M   'P 1'
#
loop_
_entity.id
_entity.type
_entity.pdbx_description
1 polymer ?
#
loop_
_entity_poly.entity_id
_entity_poly.type
_entity_poly.pdbx_seq_one_letter_code
_entity_poly.pdbx_strand_id
1 'polypeptide(L)'
;MGNLLTGISSERKLTEREEDQVFSELASLCTSPGYIHAIAYFCFRDNLIKYSGQLGVKDMDSHYEGSSLLRSEISTLIGLMARSLIVADMPTPETFQRYVDRTDELMQELHHAMAAEAFFGGKDWHALFAAGKDPFQDGAAMREPIFYGGESAYNFQYKALTQLKYEADDGWLAKMRGFRIADALAVTKAIGDFHLRRLSLLRKEMRAQTPDQWTFLPAFTFTIDDIATSSGVEIAITEAVLSSFRFESGERNDPFTGLSEFNETNVRPILDLGDGTYVLLQHYQLQESLYESPFFWMMADDDYRAIATTNRGKFTESYSSGCLRSVFGDARVLTNVDIYRGKNRYAEADALVLFGNQAIVVQAKSKRLTLDARKGNDLALRDDFKKAVANAYDQALLCADALQRSGEFVFRNVTRKELKIEEPIEIIYPLCVLADHYPALTFQARQFLEVKPSDVVRSPLVTDVFTLDVIAEFLETPLHFLNYLNLRARAYNKLLITNELIPLSYHLRNNLWLDDKYDMVTLGEDFTAHVDVAMAVRRQGASGSREIKGVLTRYRGTPIGSIVEQIEAASIPQLTEMGVWLLQLSDSSANGLSQALEKQNKAAVREGRTKDISLPFDGQQAGLTIHISSLSDDVARDKILQHARLKKYDLKAERWYGIVLRPGDLRIRLALALTDPWQSNSEMDAMLAKLPRRPPAPLHEISSQARKTGRNEPCSCGSGLKYKKCCLNR
;
A
#
# COMPACT_ATOMS: atom_id res chain seq x y z
N MET A 1 1.53 1.41 -23.46
CA MET A 1 2.65 2.25 -23.95
C MET A 1 2.31 3.12 -25.17
N GLY A 2 1.33 2.77 -26.02
CA GLY A 2 0.98 3.61 -27.20
C GLY A 2 0.32 4.97 -26.92
N ASN A 3 -0.21 5.23 -25.73
CA ASN A 3 -0.88 6.50 -25.39
C ASN A 3 0.01 7.50 -24.60
N LEU A 4 1.27 7.15 -24.34
CA LEU A 4 2.30 8.13 -23.96
C LEU A 4 2.84 8.89 -25.18
N LEU A 5 2.40 8.53 -26.40
CA LEU A 5 2.92 9.03 -27.68
C LEU A 5 1.95 9.92 -28.47
N THR A 6 0.77 10.27 -27.96
CA THR A 6 -0.23 11.06 -28.73
C THR A 6 -0.66 12.36 -28.07
N GLY A 7 0.29 13.07 -27.45
CA GLY A 7 0.10 14.45 -26.96
C GLY A 7 1.10 15.47 -27.50
N ILE A 8 2.14 15.04 -28.21
CA ILE A 8 3.19 15.93 -28.73
C ILE A 8 3.09 15.97 -30.26
N SER A 9 2.06 16.67 -30.75
CA SER A 9 2.00 17.07 -32.15
C SER A 9 1.62 18.54 -32.28
N SER A 10 2.50 19.42 -31.79
CA SER A 10 2.83 20.68 -32.47
C SER A 10 3.96 21.41 -31.74
N GLU A 11 5.13 21.40 -32.37
CA GLU A 11 6.12 22.49 -32.39
C GLU A 11 6.57 23.14 -31.06
N ARG A 12 7.37 22.41 -30.28
CA ARG A 12 8.62 22.96 -29.72
C ARG A 12 9.68 21.86 -29.81
N LYS A 13 10.76 22.11 -30.57
CA LYS A 13 11.99 21.34 -30.45
C LYS A 13 12.50 21.57 -29.02
N LEU A 14 12.20 20.65 -28.11
CA LEU A 14 12.81 20.61 -26.79
C LEU A 14 14.28 20.26 -27.00
N THR A 15 15.15 21.24 -26.79
CA THR A 15 16.58 21.00 -26.63
C THR A 15 16.78 20.17 -25.37
N GLU A 16 17.17 18.90 -25.53
CA GLU A 16 17.56 18.01 -24.43
C GLU A 16 18.78 18.61 -23.73
N ARG A 17 18.56 19.28 -22.60
CA ARG A 17 19.62 19.71 -21.70
C ARG A 17 19.97 18.55 -20.77
N GLU A 18 21.25 18.40 -20.47
CA GLU A 18 21.76 17.41 -19.52
C GLU A 18 21.29 17.71 -18.09
N GLU A 19 21.08 16.67 -17.28
CA GLU A 19 20.61 16.78 -15.88
C GLU A 19 21.45 17.79 -15.07
N ASP A 20 22.79 17.67 -15.15
CA ASP A 20 23.74 18.52 -14.43
C ASP A 20 23.61 20.01 -14.78
N GLN A 21 23.25 20.32 -16.03
CA GLN A 21 23.08 21.71 -16.48
C GLN A 21 21.82 22.32 -15.88
N VAL A 22 20.73 21.55 -15.84
CA VAL A 22 19.45 21.99 -15.25
C VAL A 22 19.61 22.13 -13.73
N PHE A 23 20.25 21.15 -13.08
CA PHE A 23 20.53 21.18 -11.65
C PHE A 23 21.41 22.36 -11.23
N SER A 24 22.44 22.68 -12.01
CA SER A 24 23.32 23.83 -11.75
C SER A 24 22.60 25.17 -11.86
N GLU A 25 21.64 25.28 -12.80
CA GLU A 25 20.82 26.48 -12.94
C GLU A 25 19.82 26.62 -11.80
N LEU A 26 19.18 25.51 -11.38
CA LEU A 26 18.37 25.47 -10.16
C LEU A 26 19.18 25.92 -8.94
N ALA A 27 20.42 25.44 -8.79
CA ALA A 27 21.29 25.83 -7.68
C ALA A 27 21.57 27.36 -7.68
N SER A 28 21.80 27.93 -8.86
CA SER A 28 22.01 29.38 -9.01
C SER A 28 20.74 30.18 -8.70
N LEU A 29 19.57 29.67 -9.09
CA LEU A 29 18.29 30.29 -8.77
C LEU A 29 17.98 30.23 -7.27
N CYS A 30 18.16 29.06 -6.64
CA CYS A 30 17.82 28.82 -5.23
C CYS A 30 18.66 29.62 -4.24
N THR A 31 19.89 29.98 -4.63
CA THR A 31 20.81 30.79 -3.82
C THR A 31 20.57 32.30 -3.96
N SER A 32 19.56 32.70 -4.74
CA SER A 32 19.19 34.11 -4.90
C SER A 32 18.55 34.67 -3.63
N PRO A 33 18.76 35.97 -3.30
CA PRO A 33 18.15 36.60 -2.13
C PRO A 33 16.62 36.51 -2.14
N GLY A 34 16.01 36.16 -1.01
CA GLY A 34 14.55 36.06 -0.87
C GLY A 34 13.93 34.82 -1.52
N TYR A 35 14.71 33.88 -2.08
CA TYR A 35 14.17 32.69 -2.75
C TYR A 35 13.34 31.79 -1.81
N ILE A 36 13.61 31.83 -0.50
CA ILE A 36 12.82 31.11 0.52
C ILE A 36 11.31 31.45 0.45
N HIS A 37 10.94 32.66 0.01
CA HIS A 37 9.54 33.03 -0.17
C HIS A 37 8.89 32.22 -1.32
N ALA A 38 9.62 31.91 -2.38
CA ALA A 38 9.12 31.07 -3.47
C ALA A 38 8.91 29.64 -2.97
N ILE A 39 9.83 29.09 -2.17
CA ILE A 39 9.66 27.77 -1.56
C ILE A 39 8.43 27.73 -0.64
N ALA A 40 8.24 28.74 0.21
CA ALA A 40 7.05 28.85 1.06
C ALA A 40 5.75 28.90 0.23
N TYR A 41 5.78 29.56 -0.93
CA TYR A 41 4.66 29.56 -1.87
C TYR A 41 4.42 28.19 -2.49
N PHE A 42 5.45 27.46 -2.94
CA PHE A 42 5.32 26.09 -3.42
C PHE A 42 4.76 25.14 -2.36
N CYS A 43 5.22 25.26 -1.12
CA CYS A 43 4.67 24.48 0.00
C CYS A 43 3.18 24.75 0.20
N PHE A 44 2.73 25.99 0.03
CA PHE A 44 1.31 26.34 0.06
C PHE A 44 0.53 25.89 -1.19
N ARG A 45 1.14 26.01 -2.37
CA ARG A 45 0.52 25.72 -3.67
C ARG A 45 0.29 24.22 -3.82
N ASP A 46 1.31 23.42 -3.52
CA ASP A 46 1.42 22.03 -3.99
C ASP A 46 1.39 20.99 -2.85
N ASN A 47 1.76 21.36 -1.62
CA ASN A 47 1.83 20.43 -0.47
C ASN A 47 0.66 20.55 0.52
N LEU A 48 -0.39 21.30 0.19
CA LEU A 48 -1.58 21.45 1.03
C LEU A 48 -2.85 21.03 0.28
N ILE A 49 -3.59 20.09 0.88
CA ILE A 49 -4.92 19.70 0.40
C ILE A 49 -5.92 20.78 0.81
N LYS A 50 -6.51 21.46 -0.18
CA LYS A 50 -7.46 22.56 0.01
C LYS A 50 -8.88 22.04 -0.25
N TYR A 51 -9.69 21.94 0.79
CA TYR A 51 -11.07 21.48 0.66
C TYR A 51 -12.04 22.31 1.51
N SER A 52 -13.33 22.24 1.18
CA SER A 52 -14.41 22.85 1.95
C SER A 52 -15.53 21.85 2.21
N GLY A 53 -16.01 21.77 3.44
CA GLY A 53 -17.02 20.78 3.82
C GLY A 53 -16.43 19.39 4.02
N GLN A 54 -16.69 18.45 3.10
CA GLN A 54 -16.20 17.07 3.17
C GLN A 54 -15.10 16.87 2.14
N LEU A 55 -13.96 16.35 2.59
CA LEU A 55 -12.85 15.92 1.75
C LEU A 55 -13.30 14.78 0.83
N GLY A 56 -13.11 14.98 -0.46
CA GLY A 56 -13.36 14.00 -1.50
C GLY A 56 -12.17 13.86 -2.44
N VAL A 57 -12.23 12.84 -3.31
CA VAL A 57 -11.15 12.51 -4.26
C VAL A 57 -10.81 13.69 -5.17
N LYS A 58 -11.80 14.48 -5.58
CA LYS A 58 -11.59 15.66 -6.44
C LYS A 58 -10.73 16.74 -5.78
N ASP A 59 -10.74 16.83 -4.46
CA ASP A 59 -9.89 17.79 -3.74
C ASP A 59 -8.42 17.35 -3.77
N MET A 60 -8.14 16.12 -4.21
CA MET A 60 -6.78 15.60 -4.42
C MET A 60 -6.30 15.78 -5.87
N ASP A 61 -7.16 16.16 -6.82
CA ASP A 61 -6.81 16.20 -8.25
C ASP A 61 -5.56 17.06 -8.50
N SER A 62 -5.44 18.22 -7.82
CA SER A 62 -4.27 19.11 -7.94
C SER A 62 -2.96 18.49 -7.46
N HIS A 63 -2.99 17.47 -6.60
CA HIS A 63 -1.79 16.75 -6.17
C HIS A 63 -1.30 15.74 -7.22
N TYR A 64 -2.16 15.37 -8.18
CA TYR A 64 -1.86 14.44 -9.27
C TYR A 64 -1.74 15.13 -10.64
N GLU A 65 -1.96 16.45 -10.69
CA GLU A 65 -1.68 17.27 -11.87
C GLU A 65 -0.17 17.43 -12.05
N GLY A 66 0.34 17.11 -13.25
CA GLY A 66 1.79 17.14 -13.55
C GLY A 66 2.46 18.51 -13.54
N SER A 67 1.77 19.55 -13.05
CA SER A 67 2.30 20.91 -12.84
C SER A 67 2.61 21.24 -11.38
N SER A 68 2.22 20.38 -10.43
CA SER A 68 2.50 20.58 -9.00
C SER A 68 3.84 19.98 -8.64
N LEU A 69 4.63 20.67 -7.81
CA LEU A 69 5.90 20.15 -7.34
C LEU A 69 5.71 19.06 -6.28
N LEU A 70 6.46 17.97 -6.42
CA LEU A 70 6.53 16.90 -5.45
C LEU A 70 7.30 17.33 -4.20
N ARG A 71 7.14 16.56 -3.12
CA ARG A 71 7.89 16.80 -1.87
C ARG A 71 9.39 16.61 -2.05
N SER A 72 9.83 15.65 -2.86
CA SER A 72 11.23 15.44 -3.22
C SER A 72 11.80 16.64 -3.98
N GLU A 73 11.05 17.20 -4.93
CA GLU A 73 11.45 18.41 -5.68
C GLU A 73 11.58 19.63 -4.77
N ILE A 74 10.59 19.89 -3.91
CA ILE A 74 10.68 20.98 -2.94
C ILE A 74 11.83 20.75 -1.94
N SER A 75 12.10 19.51 -1.54
CA SER A 75 13.25 19.19 -0.68
C SER A 75 14.58 19.46 -1.38
N THR A 76 14.67 19.21 -2.68
CA THR A 76 15.80 19.62 -3.52
C THR A 76 15.97 21.15 -3.51
N LEU A 77 14.88 21.91 -3.66
CA LEU A 77 14.94 23.39 -3.59
C LEU A 77 15.46 23.88 -2.24
N ILE A 78 14.99 23.29 -1.14
CA ILE A 78 15.46 23.63 0.22
C ILE A 78 16.95 23.32 0.35
N GLY A 79 17.37 22.13 -0.10
CA GLY A 79 18.76 21.70 -0.05
C GLY A 79 19.69 22.60 -0.87
N LEU A 80 19.25 23.03 -2.06
CA LEU A 80 19.99 23.94 -2.92
C LEU A 80 20.08 25.36 -2.34
N MET A 81 18.98 25.87 -1.77
CA MET A 81 18.96 27.17 -1.09
C MET A 81 19.94 27.20 0.09
N ALA A 82 20.02 26.09 0.85
CA ALA A 82 20.93 25.95 1.99
C ALA A 82 22.42 25.82 1.60
N ARG A 83 22.78 25.87 0.30
CA ARG A 83 24.18 25.98 -0.16
C ARG A 83 24.75 27.39 -0.04
N SER A 84 23.91 28.39 0.24
CA SER A 84 24.32 29.76 0.53
C SER A 84 23.70 30.26 1.83
N LEU A 85 24.09 31.46 2.26
CA LEU A 85 23.40 32.12 3.37
C LEU A 85 21.93 32.33 2.99
N ILE A 86 21.01 31.94 3.88
CA ILE A 86 19.58 32.15 3.66
C ILE A 86 19.26 33.62 3.94
N VAL A 87 18.86 34.33 2.89
CA VAL A 87 18.40 35.73 2.97
C VAL A 87 16.88 35.75 2.84
N ALA A 88 16.18 36.16 3.89
CA ALA A 88 14.71 36.15 3.98
C ALA A 88 14.07 37.52 3.71
N ASP A 89 14.81 38.44 3.07
CA ASP A 89 14.27 39.73 2.63
C ASP A 89 13.24 39.53 1.51
N MET A 90 12.12 40.24 1.58
CA MET A 90 11.04 40.10 0.61
C MET A 90 11.46 40.61 -0.77
N PRO A 91 11.47 39.76 -1.83
CA PRO A 91 11.78 40.22 -3.19
C PRO A 91 10.66 41.08 -3.79
N THR A 92 10.95 41.81 -4.86
CA THR A 92 9.92 42.50 -5.64
C THR A 92 8.94 41.50 -6.26
N PRO A 93 7.66 41.86 -6.50
CA PRO A 93 6.69 40.94 -7.13
C PRO A 93 7.16 40.35 -8.46
N GLU A 94 7.86 41.14 -9.28
CA GLU A 94 8.43 40.70 -10.55
C GLU A 94 9.54 39.66 -10.35
N THR A 95 10.41 39.86 -9.36
CA THR A 95 11.48 38.92 -9.01
C THR A 95 10.87 37.63 -8.44
N PHE A 96 9.88 37.76 -7.55
CA PHE A 96 9.16 36.64 -6.95
C PHE A 96 8.48 35.78 -8.02
N GLN A 97 7.75 36.40 -8.96
CA GLN A 97 7.10 35.67 -10.04
C GLN A 97 8.13 34.97 -10.94
N ARG A 98 9.25 35.62 -11.25
CA ARG A 98 10.34 35.00 -12.01
C ARG A 98 10.94 33.78 -11.29
N TYR A 99 11.07 33.81 -9.97
CA TYR A 99 11.51 32.64 -9.20
C TYR A 99 10.53 31.49 -9.35
N VAL A 100 9.22 31.76 -9.28
CA VAL A 100 8.18 30.75 -9.45
C VAL A 100 8.23 30.14 -10.85
N ASP A 101 8.11 30.98 -11.88
CA ASP A 101 8.03 30.53 -13.28
C ASP A 101 9.30 29.75 -13.69
N ARG A 102 10.49 30.27 -13.34
CA ARG A 102 11.74 29.59 -13.73
C ARG A 102 11.95 28.29 -12.98
N THR A 103 11.46 28.16 -11.75
CA THR A 103 11.53 26.91 -11.00
C THR A 103 10.64 25.84 -11.61
N ASP A 104 9.39 26.18 -11.97
CA ASP A 104 8.47 25.24 -12.62
C ASP A 104 9.04 24.75 -13.97
N GLU A 105 9.60 25.66 -14.78
CA GLU A 105 10.28 25.31 -16.03
C GLU A 105 11.47 24.37 -15.81
N LEU A 106 12.35 24.70 -14.86
CA LEU A 106 13.55 23.91 -14.59
C LEU A 106 13.24 22.53 -13.99
N MET A 107 12.24 22.42 -13.12
CA MET A 107 11.81 21.12 -12.58
C MET A 107 11.21 20.24 -13.67
N GLN A 108 10.43 20.82 -14.58
CA GLN A 108 9.95 20.11 -15.75
C GLN A 108 11.11 19.67 -16.66
N GLU A 109 12.07 20.55 -16.96
CA GLU A 109 13.29 20.22 -17.72
C GLU A 109 14.08 19.08 -17.03
N LEU A 110 14.18 19.09 -15.70
CA LEU A 110 14.91 18.09 -14.91
C LEU A 110 14.25 16.71 -15.00
N HIS A 111 12.93 16.64 -14.86
CA HIS A 111 12.19 15.39 -15.03
C HIS A 111 12.39 14.81 -16.43
N HIS A 112 12.33 15.65 -17.48
CA HIS A 112 12.58 15.21 -18.85
C HIS A 112 14.02 14.73 -19.04
N ALA A 113 15.03 15.39 -18.45
CA ALA A 113 16.42 14.98 -18.54
C ALA A 113 16.63 13.59 -17.91
N MET A 114 16.07 13.34 -16.72
CA MET A 114 16.13 12.03 -16.06
C MET A 114 15.40 10.94 -16.85
N ALA A 115 14.21 11.23 -17.37
CA ALA A 115 13.47 10.29 -18.20
C ALA A 115 14.20 10.01 -19.52
N ALA A 116 14.82 11.02 -20.13
CA ALA A 116 15.62 10.87 -21.35
C ALA A 116 16.85 9.98 -21.12
N GLU A 117 17.56 10.14 -20.01
CA GLU A 117 18.68 9.26 -19.66
C GLU A 117 18.21 7.81 -19.44
N ALA A 118 17.13 7.63 -18.67
CA ALA A 118 16.57 6.31 -18.36
C ALA A 118 16.04 5.57 -19.61
N PHE A 119 15.37 6.29 -20.52
CA PHE A 119 14.67 5.69 -21.67
C PHE A 119 15.39 5.85 -23.02
N PHE A 120 16.19 6.89 -23.21
CA PHE A 120 16.72 7.30 -24.52
C PHE A 120 18.25 7.50 -24.54
N GLY A 121 18.96 7.23 -23.44
CA GLY A 121 20.43 7.28 -23.32
C GLY A 121 21.19 6.22 -24.14
N GLY A 122 20.90 6.09 -25.43
CA GLY A 122 21.62 5.24 -26.39
C GLY A 122 21.18 3.77 -26.47
N LYS A 123 20.02 3.41 -25.89
CA LYS A 123 19.51 2.02 -25.91
C LYS A 123 18.74 1.70 -27.20
N ASP A 124 19.21 0.70 -27.95
CA ASP A 124 18.43 0.07 -29.01
C ASP A 124 17.39 -0.88 -28.40
N TRP A 125 16.20 -0.32 -28.16
CA TRP A 125 15.05 -1.06 -27.63
C TRP A 125 14.69 -2.28 -28.45
N HIS A 126 14.87 -2.22 -29.78
CA HIS A 126 14.55 -3.33 -30.65
C HIS A 126 15.50 -4.50 -30.42
N ALA A 127 16.79 -4.23 -30.25
CA ALA A 127 17.80 -5.23 -29.91
C ALA A 127 17.62 -5.81 -28.49
N LEU A 128 17.24 -4.98 -27.51
CA LEU A 128 16.98 -5.44 -26.13
C LEU A 128 15.76 -6.38 -26.06
N PHE A 129 14.65 -6.01 -26.69
CA PHE A 129 13.47 -6.86 -26.76
C PHE A 129 13.73 -8.15 -27.56
N ALA A 130 14.48 -8.07 -28.67
CA ALA A 130 14.87 -9.25 -29.45
C ALA A 130 15.80 -10.21 -28.66
N ALA A 131 16.61 -9.70 -27.74
CA ALA A 131 17.44 -10.48 -26.84
C ALA A 131 16.71 -11.00 -25.58
N GLY A 132 15.42 -10.69 -25.42
CA GLY A 132 14.65 -11.06 -24.23
C GLY A 132 15.14 -10.39 -22.94
N LYS A 133 15.90 -9.29 -23.05
CA LYS A 133 16.39 -8.54 -21.89
C LYS A 133 15.37 -7.49 -21.49
N ASP A 134 15.03 -7.46 -20.21
CA ASP A 134 14.18 -6.44 -19.64
C ASP A 134 14.94 -5.09 -19.62
N PRO A 135 14.47 -4.07 -20.36
CA PRO A 135 15.16 -2.79 -20.49
C PRO A 135 15.22 -1.99 -19.17
N PHE A 136 14.45 -2.40 -18.16
CA PHE A 136 14.45 -1.79 -16.84
C PHE A 136 15.59 -2.30 -15.95
N GLN A 137 16.27 -3.42 -16.30
CA GLN A 137 17.33 -4.07 -15.49
C GLN A 137 18.58 -3.24 -15.14
N ASP A 138 18.64 -2.00 -15.60
CA ASP A 138 19.76 -1.07 -15.43
C ASP A 138 19.55 -0.15 -14.23
N GLY A 139 20.60 0.06 -13.42
CA GLY A 139 20.58 0.97 -12.28
C GLY A 139 20.29 2.43 -12.67
N ALA A 140 20.64 2.86 -13.90
CA ALA A 140 20.29 4.19 -14.39
C ALA A 140 18.77 4.36 -14.57
N ALA A 141 18.06 3.31 -15.00
CA ALA A 141 16.61 3.32 -15.17
C ALA A 141 15.84 3.35 -13.83
N MET A 142 16.53 3.16 -12.70
CA MET A 142 15.97 3.24 -11.34
C MET A 142 15.99 4.65 -10.75
N ARG A 143 16.76 5.58 -11.32
CA ARG A 143 16.90 6.94 -10.77
C ARG A 143 15.57 7.69 -10.75
N GLU A 144 14.83 7.66 -11.86
CA GLU A 144 13.52 8.33 -11.98
C GLU A 144 12.50 7.72 -11.00
N PRO A 145 12.27 6.39 -10.95
CA PRO A 145 11.31 5.82 -10.00
C PRO A 145 11.68 6.03 -8.52
N ILE A 146 12.98 6.12 -8.19
CA ILE A 146 13.44 6.39 -6.82
C ILE A 146 13.16 7.84 -6.41
N PHE A 147 13.28 8.79 -7.34
CA PHE A 147 13.13 10.22 -7.04
C PHE A 147 11.68 10.72 -7.17
N TYR A 148 10.97 10.26 -8.20
CA TYR A 148 9.59 10.67 -8.53
C TYR A 148 8.54 9.68 -8.05
N GLY A 149 8.92 8.49 -7.59
CA GLY A 149 7.99 7.52 -7.03
C GLY A 149 7.34 8.04 -5.75
N GLY A 150 6.03 7.90 -5.67
CA GLY A 150 5.21 8.29 -4.54
C GLY A 150 5.60 7.53 -3.26
N GLU A 151 5.51 8.25 -2.15
CA GLU A 151 5.82 7.73 -0.82
C GLU A 151 4.82 6.66 -0.37
N SER A 152 5.29 5.68 0.39
CA SER A 152 4.42 4.63 0.97
C SER A 152 3.92 4.96 2.39
N ALA A 153 4.38 6.05 2.99
CA ALA A 153 4.12 6.40 4.38
C ALA A 153 3.37 7.74 4.51
N TYR A 154 2.32 7.76 5.35
CA TYR A 154 1.64 8.99 5.74
C TYR A 154 2.28 9.65 6.97
N ASN A 155 2.16 10.98 7.07
CA ASN A 155 2.61 11.78 8.23
C ASN A 155 2.22 11.21 9.60
N PHE A 156 0.96 10.77 9.77
CA PHE A 156 0.50 10.23 11.06
C PHE A 156 1.11 8.87 11.38
N GLN A 157 1.54 8.11 10.37
CA GLN A 157 2.20 6.82 10.59
C GLN A 157 3.61 7.03 11.13
N TYR A 158 4.38 7.98 10.60
CA TYR A 158 5.67 8.32 11.19
C TYR A 158 5.53 8.68 12.67
N LYS A 159 4.56 9.54 13.01
CA LYS A 159 4.28 9.87 14.41
C LYS A 159 3.96 8.63 15.26
N ALA A 160 3.04 7.78 14.80
CA ALA A 160 2.59 6.61 15.58
C ALA A 160 3.70 5.56 15.73
N LEU A 161 4.45 5.31 14.67
CA LEU A 161 5.47 4.26 14.62
C LEU A 161 6.78 4.68 15.27
N THR A 162 7.12 5.97 15.25
CA THR A 162 8.31 6.50 15.95
C THR A 162 8.25 6.17 17.44
N GLN A 163 7.10 6.34 18.09
CA GLN A 163 6.92 6.01 19.50
C GLN A 163 7.26 4.54 19.74
N LEU A 164 6.63 3.63 18.99
CA LEU A 164 6.82 2.18 19.12
C LEU A 164 8.24 1.74 18.78
N LYS A 165 8.91 2.45 17.87
CA LYS A 165 10.25 2.13 17.40
C LYS A 165 11.34 2.48 18.43
N TYR A 166 11.14 3.55 19.20
CA TYR A 166 12.19 4.10 20.07
C TYR A 166 11.84 4.21 21.55
N GLU A 167 10.64 3.83 22.00
CA GLU A 167 10.29 3.86 23.43
C GLU A 167 11.25 3.03 24.30
N ALA A 168 11.78 1.93 23.76
CA ALA A 168 12.78 1.10 24.44
C ALA A 168 14.15 1.80 24.55
N ASP A 169 14.37 2.87 23.79
CA ASP A 169 15.61 3.66 23.73
C ASP A 169 15.50 4.99 24.49
N ASP A 170 14.38 5.26 25.17
CA ASP A 170 14.13 6.52 25.90
C ASP A 170 15.22 6.87 26.91
N GLY A 171 15.78 5.86 27.60
CA GLY A 171 16.88 6.06 28.54
C GLY A 171 18.15 6.58 27.87
N TRP A 172 18.45 6.09 26.65
CA TRP A 172 19.58 6.57 25.86
C TRP A 172 19.31 7.97 25.32
N LEU A 173 18.12 8.21 24.75
CA LEU A 173 17.72 9.51 24.21
C LEU A 173 17.74 10.60 25.28
N ALA A 174 17.18 10.34 26.47
CA ALA A 174 17.17 11.32 27.55
C ALA A 174 18.59 11.69 28.00
N LYS A 175 19.51 10.72 28.05
CA LYS A 175 20.90 10.93 28.44
C LYS A 175 21.72 11.67 27.37
N MET A 176 21.57 11.28 26.11
CA MET A 176 22.46 11.72 25.02
C MET A 176 21.91 12.89 24.21
N ARG A 177 20.59 13.10 24.24
CA ARG A 177 19.87 14.14 23.48
C ARG A 177 19.03 15.06 24.35
N GLY A 178 18.85 14.76 25.64
CA GLY A 178 18.12 15.64 26.57
C GLY A 178 16.60 15.55 26.50
N PHE A 179 16.05 14.55 25.80
CA PHE A 179 14.61 14.33 25.68
C PHE A 179 14.27 12.85 25.51
N ARG A 180 13.05 12.44 25.83
CA ARG A 180 12.49 11.14 25.45
C ARG A 180 11.75 11.24 24.12
N ILE A 181 11.51 10.12 23.45
CA ILE A 181 10.87 10.15 22.13
C ILE A 181 9.47 10.78 22.17
N ALA A 182 8.74 10.57 23.27
CA ALA A 182 7.42 11.18 23.48
C ALA A 182 7.48 12.72 23.52
N ASP A 183 8.56 13.29 24.08
CA ASP A 183 8.75 14.74 24.16
C ASP A 183 9.02 15.31 22.74
N ALA A 184 9.86 14.64 21.95
CA ALA A 184 10.10 14.99 20.55
C ALA A 184 8.83 14.90 19.69
N LEU A 185 8.01 13.88 19.89
CA LEU A 185 6.71 13.75 19.20
C LEU A 185 5.73 14.86 19.57
N ALA A 186 5.73 15.31 20.83
CA ALA A 186 4.91 16.44 21.26
C ALA A 186 5.37 17.76 20.62
N VAL A 187 6.67 18.04 20.62
CA VAL A 187 7.27 19.23 20.01
C VAL A 187 7.02 19.26 18.49
N THR A 188 7.33 18.18 17.78
CA THR A 188 7.15 18.15 16.32
C THR A 188 5.68 18.22 15.91
N LYS A 189 4.75 17.63 16.69
CA LYS A 189 3.31 17.83 16.49
C LYS A 189 2.92 19.30 16.68
N ALA A 190 3.42 19.95 17.73
CA ALA A 190 3.10 21.33 18.02
C ALA A 190 3.54 22.29 16.91
N ILE A 191 4.69 22.04 16.27
CA ILE A 191 5.14 22.80 15.09
C ILE A 191 4.12 22.70 13.94
N GLY A 192 3.69 21.47 13.60
CA GLY A 192 2.69 21.25 12.54
C GLY A 192 1.35 21.94 12.84
N ASP A 193 0.84 21.79 14.07
CA ASP A 193 -0.38 22.46 14.50
C ASP A 193 -0.24 23.99 14.51
N PHE A 194 0.93 24.50 14.88
CA PHE A 194 1.24 25.93 14.87
C PHE A 194 1.21 26.49 13.45
N HIS A 195 1.84 25.83 12.48
CA HIS A 195 1.80 26.23 11.07
C HIS A 195 0.37 26.24 10.52
N LEU A 196 -0.44 25.22 10.80
CA LEU A 196 -1.84 25.20 10.34
C LEU A 196 -2.66 26.36 10.91
N ARG A 197 -2.46 26.70 12.20
CA ARG A 197 -3.08 27.88 12.80
C ARG A 197 -2.58 29.18 12.16
N ARG A 198 -1.27 29.31 11.94
CA ARG A 198 -0.65 30.51 11.37
C ARG A 198 -1.07 30.72 9.90
N LEU A 199 -1.14 29.67 9.09
CA LEU A 199 -1.66 29.71 7.71
C LEU A 199 -3.11 30.26 7.65
N SER A 200 -3.96 29.86 8.60
CA SER A 200 -5.36 30.33 8.69
C SER A 200 -5.44 31.84 8.98
N LEU A 201 -4.55 32.35 9.85
CA LEU A 201 -4.49 33.77 10.22
C LEU A 201 -3.84 34.62 9.12
N LEU A 202 -2.73 34.14 8.55
CA LEU A 202 -1.94 34.87 7.56
C LEU A 202 -2.76 35.25 6.34
N ARG A 203 -3.67 34.38 5.87
CA ARG A 203 -4.57 34.70 4.75
C ARG A 203 -5.48 35.91 5.03
N LYS A 204 -5.82 36.18 6.29
CA LYS A 204 -6.60 37.37 6.68
C LYS A 204 -5.70 38.60 6.79
N GLU A 205 -4.50 38.44 7.34
CA GLU A 205 -3.49 39.50 7.46
C GLU A 205 -3.05 40.02 6.09
N MET A 206 -2.74 39.13 5.14
CA MET A 206 -2.32 39.49 3.78
C MET A 206 -3.37 40.34 3.04
N ARG A 207 -4.68 40.11 3.26
CA ARG A 207 -5.74 40.91 2.63
C ARG A 207 -5.73 42.39 3.02
N ALA A 208 -5.15 42.70 4.18
CA ALA A 208 -5.00 44.08 4.67
C ALA A 208 -3.68 44.73 4.21
N GLN A 209 -2.79 43.97 3.57
CA GLN A 209 -1.50 44.43 3.08
C GLN A 209 -1.55 44.70 1.58
N THR A 210 -0.60 45.49 1.09
CA THR A 210 -0.41 45.70 -0.34
C THR A 210 0.15 44.42 -1.00
N PRO A 211 -0.21 44.12 -2.26
CA PRO A 211 0.20 42.88 -2.92
C PRO A 211 1.71 42.63 -2.99
N ASP A 212 2.54 43.68 -2.92
CA ASP A 212 3.99 43.60 -2.86
C ASP A 212 4.54 43.01 -1.55
N GLN A 213 3.72 42.92 -0.51
CA GLN A 213 4.06 42.32 0.78
C GLN A 213 3.47 40.91 0.94
N TRP A 214 2.80 40.38 -0.09
CA TRP A 214 2.15 39.08 0.00
C TRP A 214 3.18 37.95 0.01
N THR A 215 3.28 37.26 1.14
CA THR A 215 4.13 36.07 1.27
C THR A 215 3.53 35.04 2.23
N PHE A 216 3.87 33.77 2.01
CA PHE A 216 3.50 32.66 2.89
C PHE A 216 4.59 32.29 3.89
N LEU A 217 5.81 32.85 3.78
CA LEU A 217 6.93 32.52 4.68
C LEU A 217 6.58 32.64 6.17
N PRO A 218 5.86 33.69 6.63
CA PRO A 218 5.50 33.84 8.05
C PRO A 218 4.59 32.72 8.60
N ALA A 219 4.04 31.86 7.74
CA ALA A 219 3.26 30.71 8.15
C ALA A 219 4.11 29.50 8.55
N PHE A 220 5.38 29.49 8.15
CA PHE A 220 6.35 28.42 8.36
C PHE A 220 7.46 28.83 9.35
N THR A 221 7.33 30.01 9.97
CA THR A 221 8.29 30.57 10.93
C THR A 221 7.76 30.41 12.36
N PHE A 222 8.64 30.10 13.32
CA PHE A 222 8.31 30.01 14.75
C PHE A 222 9.52 30.27 15.64
N THR A 223 9.28 30.50 16.93
CA THR A 223 10.31 30.59 17.98
C THR A 223 10.24 29.40 18.94
N ILE A 224 11.26 29.23 19.80
CA ILE A 224 11.24 28.18 20.84
C ILE A 224 10.05 28.40 21.79
N ASP A 225 9.78 29.64 22.19
CA ASP A 225 8.68 29.99 23.10
C ASP A 225 7.31 29.64 22.52
N ASP A 226 7.10 29.89 21.21
CA ASP A 226 5.86 29.52 20.52
C ASP A 226 5.58 28.01 20.63
N ILE A 227 6.62 27.20 20.45
CA ILE A 227 6.52 25.74 20.43
C ILE A 227 6.46 25.16 21.84
N ALA A 228 7.26 25.66 22.79
CA ALA A 228 7.19 25.24 24.19
C ALA A 228 5.79 25.53 24.76
N THR A 229 5.25 26.73 24.51
CA THR A 229 3.90 27.11 24.96
C THR A 229 2.83 26.24 24.33
N SER A 230 2.90 25.98 23.02
CA SER A 230 1.85 25.22 22.32
C SER A 230 1.94 23.71 22.51
N SER A 231 3.12 23.17 22.80
CA SER A 231 3.34 21.75 23.11
C SER A 231 3.07 21.41 24.58
N GLY A 232 3.25 22.38 25.49
CA GLY A 232 3.26 22.14 26.94
C GLY A 232 4.54 21.46 27.44
N VAL A 233 5.58 21.38 26.59
CA VAL A 233 6.90 20.83 26.93
C VAL A 233 7.79 21.95 27.46
N GLU A 234 8.65 21.64 28.44
CA GLU A 234 9.59 22.60 29.01
C GLU A 234 10.49 23.20 27.93
N ILE A 235 10.84 24.49 28.05
CA ILE A 235 11.68 25.22 27.08
C ILE A 235 13.01 24.50 26.85
N ALA A 236 13.68 24.03 27.91
CA ALA A 236 14.96 23.33 27.78
C ALA A 236 14.86 22.02 26.98
N ILE A 237 13.78 21.25 27.17
CA ILE A 237 13.51 20.02 26.41
C ILE A 237 13.15 20.37 24.96
N THR A 238 12.34 21.41 24.76
CA THR A 238 11.97 21.92 23.44
C THR A 238 13.22 22.32 22.64
N GLU A 239 14.12 23.09 23.26
CA GLU A 239 15.40 23.48 22.68
C GLU A 239 16.26 22.26 22.32
N ALA A 240 16.35 21.27 23.21
CA ALA A 240 17.08 20.04 22.95
C ALA A 240 16.54 19.26 21.74
N VAL A 241 15.21 19.17 21.61
CA VAL A 241 14.57 18.57 20.42
C VAL A 241 14.90 19.37 19.17
N LEU A 242 14.68 20.69 19.18
CA LEU A 242 14.94 21.55 18.01
C LEU A 242 16.39 21.46 17.57
N SER A 243 17.34 21.51 18.51
CA SER A 243 18.78 21.41 18.23
C SER A 243 19.18 20.11 17.53
N SER A 244 18.47 19.00 17.79
CA SER A 244 18.77 17.70 17.18
C SER A 244 18.36 17.61 15.72
N PHE A 245 17.51 18.52 15.25
CA PHE A 245 16.99 18.58 13.88
C PHE A 245 17.30 19.93 13.19
N ARG A 246 18.17 20.74 13.79
CA ARG A 246 18.50 22.09 13.34
C ARG A 246 19.62 22.10 12.32
N PHE A 247 19.39 22.78 11.21
CA PHE A 247 20.42 23.23 10.29
C PHE A 247 20.82 24.66 10.66
N GLU A 248 22.08 24.87 11.02
CA GLU A 248 22.56 26.13 11.58
C GLU A 248 22.65 27.22 10.52
N SER A 249 22.38 28.48 10.88
CA SER A 249 22.46 29.63 9.95
C SER A 249 23.83 29.80 9.27
N GLY A 250 24.90 29.36 9.95
CA GLY A 250 26.27 29.37 9.44
C GLY A 250 26.65 28.18 8.56
N GLU A 251 25.88 27.10 8.56
CA GLU A 251 26.17 25.88 7.79
C GLU A 251 25.84 26.05 6.30
N ARG A 252 26.51 25.28 5.45
CA ARG A 252 26.24 25.21 4.02
C ARG A 252 26.12 23.76 3.60
N ASN A 253 25.08 23.46 2.82
CA ASN A 253 24.82 22.12 2.28
C ASN A 253 25.73 21.82 1.08
N ASP A 254 27.03 22.14 1.19
CA ASP A 254 28.01 22.08 0.10
C ASP A 254 28.10 20.70 -0.58
N PRO A 255 27.95 19.56 0.13
CA PRO A 255 27.95 18.24 -0.51
C PRO A 255 26.76 17.97 -1.45
N PHE A 256 25.68 18.76 -1.39
CA PHE A 256 24.50 18.55 -2.22
C PHE A 256 24.68 19.13 -3.64
N THR A 257 25.48 18.42 -4.44
CA THR A 257 25.85 18.83 -5.81
C THR A 257 25.10 18.10 -6.92
N GLY A 258 24.17 17.20 -6.58
CA GLY A 258 23.30 16.49 -7.52
C GLY A 258 22.14 15.81 -6.79
N LEU A 259 21.11 15.35 -7.52
CA LEU A 259 19.88 14.80 -6.94
C LEU A 259 20.09 13.57 -6.05
N SER A 260 21.09 12.76 -6.38
CA SER A 260 21.42 11.54 -5.63
C SER A 260 22.44 11.76 -4.51
N GLU A 261 22.91 12.99 -4.30
CA GLU A 261 23.81 13.33 -3.19
C GLU A 261 23.05 13.49 -1.87
N PHE A 262 23.77 13.40 -0.76
CA PHE A 262 23.19 13.58 0.56
C PHE A 262 22.73 15.03 0.75
N ASN A 263 21.44 15.22 1.00
CA ASN A 263 20.87 16.51 1.33
C ASN A 263 20.72 16.64 2.85
N GLU A 264 21.59 17.44 3.48
CA GLU A 264 21.62 17.61 4.94
C GLU A 264 20.28 18.14 5.49
N THR A 265 19.59 19.00 4.73
CA THR A 265 18.31 19.59 5.16
C THR A 265 17.18 18.56 5.24
N ASN A 266 17.33 17.36 4.67
CA ASN A 266 16.34 16.29 4.84
C ASN A 266 16.46 15.66 6.23
N VAL A 267 17.66 15.61 6.80
CA VAL A 267 17.93 15.07 8.14
C VAL A 267 17.77 16.16 9.19
N ARG A 268 18.15 17.39 8.88
CA ARG A 268 18.02 18.56 9.77
C ARG A 268 17.12 19.62 9.14
N PRO A 269 15.79 19.40 9.07
CA PRO A 269 14.89 20.25 8.30
C PRO A 269 14.49 21.57 8.97
N ILE A 270 14.89 21.81 10.23
CA ILE A 270 14.60 23.04 10.94
C ILE A 270 15.71 24.05 10.65
N LEU A 271 15.42 25.04 9.82
CA LEU A 271 16.40 26.05 9.40
C LEU A 271 16.46 27.17 10.45
N ASP A 272 17.65 27.45 10.99
CA ASP A 272 17.90 28.60 11.85
C ASP A 272 18.24 29.85 11.03
N LEU A 273 17.55 30.97 11.31
CA LEU A 273 17.83 32.26 10.68
C LEU A 273 18.88 33.10 11.44
N GLY A 274 19.31 32.67 12.63
CA GLY A 274 20.35 33.30 13.43
C GLY A 274 19.88 34.48 14.29
N ASP A 275 18.60 34.83 14.26
CA ASP A 275 17.97 35.88 15.06
C ASP A 275 17.02 35.34 16.15
N GLY A 276 17.03 34.02 16.38
CA GLY A 276 16.10 33.31 17.26
C GLY A 276 14.84 32.79 16.56
N THR A 277 14.71 33.03 15.25
CA THR A 277 13.62 32.51 14.41
C THR A 277 14.02 31.22 13.70
N TYR A 278 13.12 30.26 13.71
CA TYR A 278 13.25 29.01 12.96
C TYR A 278 12.26 28.94 11.81
N VAL A 279 12.64 28.24 10.74
CA VAL A 279 11.78 27.95 9.60
C VAL A 279 11.70 26.44 9.38
N LEU A 280 10.47 25.93 9.20
CA LEU A 280 10.24 24.56 8.73
C LEU A 280 9.23 24.57 7.58
N LEU A 281 9.72 24.29 6.37
CA LEU A 281 8.91 24.37 5.14
C LEU A 281 8.10 23.09 4.89
N GLN A 282 8.62 21.93 5.28
CA GLN A 282 7.95 20.64 5.15
C GLN A 282 7.86 19.90 6.47
N HIS A 283 6.66 19.84 7.05
CA HIS A 283 6.41 19.07 8.28
C HIS A 283 6.63 17.56 8.09
N TYR A 284 6.35 17.05 6.89
CA TYR A 284 6.60 15.64 6.55
C TYR A 284 8.07 15.26 6.72
N GLN A 285 8.99 16.08 6.22
CA GLN A 285 10.42 15.82 6.32
C GLN A 285 10.90 15.77 7.78
N LEU A 286 10.31 16.59 8.66
CA LEU A 286 10.60 16.53 10.10
C LEU A 286 10.09 15.23 10.75
N GLN A 287 8.91 14.76 10.35
CA GLN A 287 8.37 13.48 10.86
C GLN A 287 9.20 12.28 10.36
N GLU A 288 9.59 12.30 9.08
CA GLU A 288 10.49 11.28 8.52
C GLU A 288 11.85 11.31 9.22
N SER A 289 12.47 12.49 9.39
CA SER A 289 13.74 12.61 10.10
C SER A 289 13.64 12.14 11.55
N LEU A 290 12.55 12.46 12.25
CA LEU A 290 12.31 11.96 13.61
C LEU A 290 12.18 10.43 13.66
N TYR A 291 11.59 9.82 12.62
CA TYR A 291 11.50 8.36 12.51
C TYR A 291 12.84 7.69 12.21
N GLU A 292 13.75 8.38 11.53
CA GLU A 292 15.00 7.79 11.00
C GLU A 292 16.26 8.14 11.81
N SER A 293 16.45 9.42 12.11
CA SER A 293 17.67 9.98 12.69
C SER A 293 18.08 9.36 14.04
N PRO A 294 17.17 9.05 14.98
CA PRO A 294 17.55 8.45 16.26
C PRO A 294 18.35 7.15 16.11
N PHE A 295 17.99 6.31 15.13
CA PHE A 295 18.75 5.10 14.87
C PHE A 295 20.20 5.40 14.46
N PHE A 296 20.43 6.38 13.58
CA PHE A 296 21.79 6.73 13.16
C PHE A 296 22.64 7.29 14.30
N TRP A 297 22.04 8.09 15.19
CA TRP A 297 22.73 8.59 16.37
C TRP A 297 23.18 7.45 17.28
N MET A 298 22.31 6.47 17.50
CA MET A 298 22.62 5.29 18.30
C MET A 298 23.61 4.35 17.61
N MET A 299 23.62 4.28 16.28
CA MET A 299 24.62 3.51 15.54
C MET A 299 26.03 4.12 15.63
N ALA A 300 26.14 5.44 15.85
CA ALA A 300 27.41 6.12 16.10
C ALA A 300 27.95 5.89 17.52
N ASP A 301 27.13 5.37 18.44
CA ASP A 301 27.52 4.94 19.78
C ASP A 301 27.87 3.45 19.74
N ASP A 302 29.17 3.13 19.79
CA ASP A 302 29.65 1.74 19.70
C ASP A 302 29.13 0.84 20.83
N ASP A 303 28.92 1.40 22.04
CA ASP A 303 28.43 0.65 23.21
C ASP A 303 26.92 0.35 23.10
N TYR A 304 26.18 1.19 22.38
CA TYR A 304 24.72 1.07 22.25
C TYR A 304 24.26 0.43 20.93
N ARG A 305 25.11 0.40 19.89
CA ARG A 305 24.80 -0.10 18.54
C ARG A 305 24.05 -1.44 18.51
N ALA A 306 24.48 -2.40 19.33
CA ALA A 306 23.89 -3.74 19.40
C ALA A 306 22.45 -3.72 19.96
N ILE A 307 22.20 -2.86 20.95
CA ILE A 307 20.88 -2.68 21.57
C ILE A 307 19.94 -2.02 20.56
N ALA A 308 20.36 -0.92 19.94
CA ALA A 308 19.57 -0.22 18.93
C ALA A 308 19.19 -1.12 17.74
N THR A 309 20.13 -1.94 17.25
CA THR A 309 19.86 -2.93 16.18
C THR A 309 18.81 -3.95 16.63
N THR A 310 18.92 -4.46 17.85
CA THR A 310 17.98 -5.42 18.43
C THR A 310 16.58 -4.82 18.59
N ASN A 311 16.49 -3.58 19.11
CA ASN A 311 15.23 -2.88 19.33
C ASN A 311 14.50 -2.59 18.01
N ARG A 312 15.23 -2.13 16.97
CA ARG A 312 14.67 -1.92 15.64
C ARG A 312 14.15 -3.22 15.00
N GLY A 313 14.87 -4.33 15.16
CA GLY A 313 14.40 -5.65 14.71
C GLY A 313 13.09 -6.04 15.38
N LYS A 314 13.06 -6.01 16.72
CA LYS A 314 11.87 -6.30 17.53
C LYS A 314 10.67 -5.43 17.16
N PHE A 315 10.87 -4.14 16.93
CA PHE A 315 9.82 -3.23 16.47
C PHE A 315 9.21 -3.73 15.16
N THR A 316 10.04 -4.06 14.17
CA THR A 316 9.59 -4.48 12.83
C THR A 316 8.76 -5.77 12.91
N GLU A 317 9.26 -6.77 13.65
CA GLU A 317 8.57 -8.04 13.88
C GLU A 317 7.25 -7.85 14.64
N SER A 318 7.29 -7.10 15.75
CA SER A 318 6.15 -6.91 16.64
C SER A 318 5.05 -6.10 15.97
N TYR A 319 5.40 -5.04 15.25
CA TYR A 319 4.43 -4.22 14.55
C TYR A 319 3.77 -4.98 13.40
N SER A 320 4.57 -5.67 12.56
CA SER A 320 4.05 -6.48 11.45
C SER A 320 3.11 -7.58 11.95
N SER A 321 3.49 -8.29 13.01
CA SER A 321 2.64 -9.32 13.61
C SER A 321 1.40 -8.71 14.28
N GLY A 322 1.48 -7.51 14.84
CA GLY A 322 0.36 -6.75 15.38
C GLY A 322 -0.70 -6.42 14.33
N CYS A 323 -0.29 -5.91 13.16
CA CYS A 323 -1.17 -5.67 12.01
C CYS A 323 -1.88 -6.96 11.56
N LEU A 324 -1.18 -8.10 11.57
CA LEU A 324 -1.79 -9.38 11.20
C LEU A 324 -2.70 -9.90 12.31
N ARG A 325 -2.39 -9.66 13.59
CA ARG A 325 -3.24 -10.04 14.74
C ARG A 325 -4.57 -9.29 14.71
N SER A 326 -4.60 -8.02 14.29
CA SER A 326 -5.86 -7.27 14.17
C SER A 326 -6.79 -7.85 13.10
N VAL A 327 -6.27 -8.57 12.12
CA VAL A 327 -7.05 -9.21 11.04
C VAL A 327 -7.39 -10.67 11.37
N PHE A 328 -6.38 -11.47 11.74
CA PHE A 328 -6.50 -12.92 11.88
C PHE A 328 -6.75 -13.39 13.32
N GLY A 329 -6.57 -12.50 14.31
CA GLY A 329 -6.70 -12.80 15.73
C GLY A 329 -5.45 -13.48 16.33
N ASP A 330 -5.31 -13.35 17.64
CA ASP A 330 -4.09 -13.77 18.36
C ASP A 330 -3.77 -15.27 18.26
N ALA A 331 -4.80 -16.10 18.19
CA ALA A 331 -4.66 -17.55 18.13
C ALA A 331 -4.05 -18.04 16.81
N ARG A 332 -4.08 -17.21 15.75
CA ARG A 332 -3.69 -17.60 14.39
C ARG A 332 -2.37 -17.00 13.94
N VAL A 333 -1.90 -15.99 14.64
CA VAL A 333 -0.61 -15.35 14.37
C VAL A 333 0.41 -15.89 15.37
N LEU A 334 1.28 -16.75 14.88
CA LEU A 334 2.38 -17.35 15.63
C LEU A 334 3.61 -16.50 15.35
N THR A 335 4.34 -16.07 16.37
CA THR A 335 5.53 -15.21 16.20
C THR A 335 6.79 -15.96 16.57
N ASN A 336 7.90 -15.60 15.92
CA ASN A 336 9.24 -16.10 16.18
C ASN A 336 9.25 -17.64 16.21
N VAL A 337 8.86 -18.20 15.06
CA VAL A 337 8.70 -19.64 14.86
C VAL A 337 10.01 -20.23 14.36
N ASP A 338 10.61 -21.09 15.19
CA ASP A 338 11.73 -21.92 14.81
C ASP A 338 11.24 -23.22 14.17
N ILE A 339 11.85 -23.61 13.06
CA ILE A 339 11.53 -24.85 12.34
C ILE A 339 12.75 -25.77 12.36
N TYR A 340 12.61 -26.94 12.95
CA TYR A 340 13.70 -27.92 13.12
C TYR A 340 13.50 -29.15 12.25
N ARG A 341 14.60 -29.64 11.66
CA ARG A 341 14.69 -30.99 11.07
C ARG A 341 15.61 -31.83 11.95
N GLY A 342 15.04 -32.70 12.77
CA GLY A 342 15.79 -33.36 13.83
C GLY A 342 16.34 -32.35 14.85
N LYS A 343 17.68 -32.28 15.00
CA LYS A 343 18.34 -31.37 15.96
C LYS A 343 18.74 -30.01 15.35
N ASN A 344 18.72 -29.88 14.03
CA ASN A 344 19.20 -28.69 13.34
C ASN A 344 18.04 -27.73 13.07
N ARG A 345 18.26 -26.44 13.35
CA ARG A 345 17.34 -25.37 12.93
C ARG A 345 17.44 -25.27 11.40
N TYR A 346 16.34 -25.54 10.73
CA TYR A 346 16.24 -25.54 9.27
C TYR A 346 15.86 -24.15 8.74
N ALA A 347 14.87 -23.53 9.38
CA ALA A 347 14.36 -22.23 9.00
C ALA A 347 13.78 -21.51 10.23
N GLU A 348 13.50 -20.22 10.05
CA GLU A 348 12.85 -19.37 11.03
C GLU A 348 11.81 -18.50 10.32
N ALA A 349 10.68 -18.22 10.96
CA ALA A 349 9.71 -17.25 10.50
C ALA A 349 9.43 -16.23 11.62
N ASP A 350 9.56 -14.95 11.31
CA ASP A 350 9.29 -13.86 12.26
C ASP A 350 7.80 -13.86 12.66
N ALA A 351 6.92 -14.13 11.69
CA ALA A 351 5.55 -14.54 11.97
C ALA A 351 5.05 -15.59 10.97
N LEU A 352 4.14 -16.44 11.45
CA LEU A 352 3.42 -17.43 10.69
C LEU A 352 1.93 -17.29 11.00
N VAL A 353 1.14 -16.92 9.98
CA VAL A 353 -0.31 -16.87 10.08
C VAL A 353 -0.88 -18.17 9.55
N LEU A 354 -1.76 -18.83 10.31
CA LEU A 354 -2.49 -20.02 9.88
C LEU A 354 -4.00 -19.72 9.86
N PHE A 355 -4.62 -19.82 8.68
CA PHE A 355 -6.06 -19.63 8.52
C PHE A 355 -6.62 -20.67 7.54
N GLY A 356 -7.39 -21.61 8.07
CA GLY A 356 -7.87 -22.75 7.29
C GLY A 356 -6.70 -23.59 6.76
N ASN A 357 -6.71 -23.87 5.45
CA ASN A 357 -5.63 -24.55 4.73
C ASN A 357 -4.64 -23.57 4.08
N GLN A 358 -4.60 -22.31 4.52
CA GLN A 358 -3.71 -21.28 3.98
C GLN A 358 -2.75 -20.75 5.05
N ALA A 359 -1.53 -20.40 4.64
CA ALA A 359 -0.52 -19.82 5.50
C ALA A 359 0.05 -18.51 4.93
N ILE A 360 0.40 -17.58 5.81
CA ILE A 360 1.22 -16.41 5.47
C ILE A 360 2.54 -16.55 6.22
N VAL A 361 3.65 -16.58 5.49
CA VAL A 361 5.00 -16.66 6.06
C VAL A 361 5.61 -15.27 6.00
N VAL A 362 5.84 -14.67 7.16
CA VAL A 362 6.32 -13.30 7.29
C VAL A 362 7.81 -13.29 7.62
N GLN A 363 8.55 -12.48 6.87
CA GLN A 363 9.96 -12.18 7.10
C GLN A 363 10.13 -10.67 7.18
N ALA A 364 10.38 -10.17 8.38
CA ALA A 364 10.57 -8.77 8.70
C ALA A 364 12.07 -8.43 8.64
N LYS A 365 12.44 -7.34 7.95
CA LYS A 365 13.83 -6.87 7.85
C LYS A 365 13.92 -5.37 8.10
N SER A 366 15.03 -4.94 8.68
CA SER A 366 15.29 -3.53 9.02
C SER A 366 16.39 -2.89 8.18
N LYS A 367 16.70 -3.44 7.00
CA LYS A 367 17.75 -2.94 6.09
C LYS A 367 17.17 -1.89 5.12
N ARG A 368 17.95 -0.86 4.80
CA ARG A 368 17.62 0.25 3.88
C ARG A 368 18.61 0.31 2.70
N LEU A 369 18.25 1.06 1.66
CA LEU A 369 19.15 1.49 0.57
C LEU A 369 20.25 2.43 1.08
N THR A 370 21.47 2.21 0.62
CA THR A 370 22.61 3.12 0.77
C THR A 370 22.54 4.30 -0.21
N LEU A 371 23.33 5.35 0.05
CA LEU A 371 23.44 6.51 -0.84
C LEU A 371 23.95 6.11 -2.23
N ASP A 372 24.94 5.21 -2.31
CA ASP A 372 25.47 4.73 -3.59
C ASP A 372 24.39 4.04 -4.44
N ALA A 373 23.50 3.28 -3.80
CA ALA A 373 22.36 2.67 -4.49
C ALA A 373 21.39 3.72 -5.07
N ARG A 374 21.17 4.84 -4.36
CA ARG A 374 20.34 5.97 -4.84
C ARG A 374 20.97 6.73 -6.01
N LYS A 375 22.30 6.65 -6.19
CA LYS A 375 23.03 7.18 -7.36
C LYS A 375 22.88 6.31 -8.62
N GLY A 376 22.07 5.26 -8.58
CA GLY A 376 21.93 4.33 -9.71
C GLY A 376 23.10 3.35 -9.85
N ASN A 377 23.96 3.21 -8.84
CA ASN A 377 25.01 2.20 -8.85
C ASN A 377 24.39 0.79 -8.75
N ASP A 378 24.36 0.08 -9.88
CA ASP A 378 23.72 -1.22 -10.01
C ASP A 378 24.26 -2.27 -9.01
N LEU A 379 25.57 -2.27 -8.70
CA LEU A 379 26.14 -3.22 -7.74
C LEU A 379 25.68 -2.96 -6.31
N ALA A 380 25.71 -1.69 -5.89
CA ALA A 380 25.24 -1.29 -4.55
C ALA A 380 23.74 -1.55 -4.40
N LEU A 381 22.96 -1.21 -5.44
CA LEU A 381 21.51 -1.41 -5.49
C LEU A 381 21.15 -2.90 -5.35
N ARG A 382 21.82 -3.78 -6.11
CA ARG A 382 21.60 -5.23 -6.04
C ARG A 382 22.01 -5.82 -4.70
N ASP A 383 23.12 -5.39 -4.12
CA ASP A 383 23.59 -5.90 -2.82
C ASP A 383 22.65 -5.49 -1.68
N ASP A 384 22.21 -4.22 -1.64
CA ASP A 384 21.24 -3.76 -0.66
C ASP A 384 19.88 -4.44 -0.83
N PHE A 385 19.38 -4.55 -2.08
CA PHE A 385 18.14 -5.27 -2.37
C PHE A 385 18.23 -6.73 -1.94
N LYS A 386 19.34 -7.41 -2.24
CA LYS A 386 19.55 -8.81 -1.84
C LYS A 386 19.48 -8.98 -0.31
N LYS A 387 20.15 -8.08 0.42
CA LYS A 387 20.18 -8.11 1.90
C LYS A 387 18.82 -7.76 2.52
N ALA A 388 18.07 -6.85 1.92
CA ALA A 388 16.79 -6.39 2.44
C ALA A 388 15.62 -7.33 2.08
N VAL A 389 15.59 -7.84 0.85
CA VAL A 389 14.41 -8.51 0.27
C VAL A 389 14.71 -9.95 -0.15
N ALA A 390 15.72 -10.19 -1.01
CA ALA A 390 15.92 -11.51 -1.60
C ALA A 390 16.20 -12.60 -0.53
N ASN A 391 17.06 -12.29 0.45
CA ASN A 391 17.33 -13.21 1.55
C ASN A 391 16.08 -13.48 2.42
N ALA A 392 15.21 -12.49 2.60
CA ALA A 392 13.95 -12.66 3.33
C ALA A 392 13.01 -13.59 2.54
N TYR A 393 12.91 -13.41 1.23
CA TYR A 393 12.12 -14.29 0.37
C TYR A 393 12.65 -15.73 0.38
N ASP A 394 13.98 -15.92 0.27
CA ASP A 394 14.60 -17.24 0.36
C ASP A 394 14.31 -17.93 1.71
N GLN A 395 14.36 -17.19 2.83
CA GLN A 395 13.96 -17.71 4.13
C GLN A 395 12.47 -18.10 4.17
N ALA A 396 11.59 -17.30 3.56
CA ALA A 396 10.17 -17.63 3.46
C ALA A 396 9.93 -18.91 2.63
N LEU A 397 10.71 -19.14 1.57
CA LEU A 397 10.66 -20.37 0.78
C LEU A 397 11.08 -21.61 1.58
N LEU A 398 12.11 -21.51 2.43
CA LEU A 398 12.50 -22.60 3.33
C LEU A 398 11.37 -22.95 4.33
N CYS A 399 10.71 -21.93 4.88
CA CYS A 399 9.54 -22.14 5.73
C CYS A 399 8.38 -22.77 4.95
N ALA A 400 8.14 -22.34 3.72
CA ALA A 400 7.08 -22.88 2.86
C ALA A 400 7.32 -24.36 2.50
N ASP A 401 8.57 -24.73 2.25
CA ASP A 401 8.99 -26.11 2.02
C ASP A 401 8.79 -26.97 3.27
N ALA A 402 9.12 -26.46 4.46
CA ALA A 402 8.87 -27.18 5.70
C ALA A 402 7.37 -27.35 6.02
N LEU A 403 6.54 -26.34 5.72
CA LEU A 403 5.08 -26.42 5.90
C LEU A 403 4.43 -27.48 5.02
N GLN A 404 4.90 -27.64 3.78
CA GLN A 404 4.43 -28.68 2.86
C GLN A 404 4.78 -30.10 3.32
N ARG A 405 5.86 -30.23 4.09
CA ARG A 405 6.38 -31.50 4.61
C ARG A 405 6.31 -31.54 6.13
N SER A 406 5.24 -30.97 6.71
CA SER A 406 5.13 -30.71 8.15
C SER A 406 5.42 -31.93 9.04
N GLY A 407 5.14 -33.15 8.58
CA GLY A 407 5.46 -34.40 9.29
C GLY A 407 6.97 -34.69 9.45
N GLU A 408 7.84 -34.05 8.66
CA GLU A 408 9.31 -34.17 8.77
C GLU A 408 9.94 -33.12 9.71
N PHE A 409 9.16 -32.13 10.16
CA PHE A 409 9.67 -30.95 10.87
C PHE A 409 8.96 -30.73 12.21
N VAL A 410 9.66 -30.05 13.12
CA VAL A 410 9.11 -29.62 14.41
C VAL A 410 9.11 -28.09 14.47
N PHE A 411 7.93 -27.51 14.63
CA PHE A 411 7.72 -26.08 14.73
C PHE A 411 7.67 -25.68 16.20
N ARG A 412 8.40 -24.65 16.60
CA ARG A 412 8.44 -24.17 17.99
C ARG A 412 8.32 -22.65 18.04
N ASN A 413 7.58 -22.14 19.01
CA ASN A 413 7.58 -20.70 19.31
C ASN A 413 8.75 -20.31 20.22
N VAL A 414 8.80 -19.02 20.60
CA VAL A 414 9.78 -18.46 21.55
C VAL A 414 9.85 -19.18 22.91
N THR A 415 8.74 -19.77 23.37
CA THR A 415 8.71 -20.53 24.63
C THR A 415 9.13 -21.98 24.47
N ARG A 416 9.61 -22.37 23.28
CA ARG A 416 9.95 -23.74 22.86
C ARG A 416 8.76 -24.70 22.89
N LYS A 417 7.53 -24.17 22.97
CA LYS A 417 6.32 -24.96 22.85
C LYS A 417 6.18 -25.40 21.40
N GLU A 418 5.98 -26.70 21.21
CA GLU A 418 5.72 -27.27 19.90
C GLU A 418 4.37 -26.80 19.34
N LEU A 419 4.39 -26.35 18.09
CA LEU A 419 3.24 -25.87 17.36
C LEU A 419 2.78 -26.98 16.42
N LYS A 420 1.52 -27.39 16.54
CA LYS A 420 0.94 -28.40 15.66
C LYS A 420 0.36 -27.73 14.43
N ILE A 421 0.80 -28.18 13.26
CA ILE A 421 0.16 -27.86 11.98
C ILE A 421 -0.86 -28.97 11.74
N GLU A 422 -2.11 -28.72 12.11
CA GLU A 422 -3.17 -29.75 12.14
C GLU A 422 -3.70 -30.09 10.75
N GLU A 423 -3.78 -29.08 9.88
CA GLU A 423 -4.34 -29.21 8.53
C GLU A 423 -3.22 -29.11 7.48
N PRO A 424 -3.30 -29.89 6.38
CA PRO A 424 -2.43 -29.69 5.23
C PRO A 424 -2.57 -28.26 4.69
N ILE A 425 -1.43 -27.61 4.44
CA ILE A 425 -1.41 -26.27 3.87
C ILE A 425 -1.40 -26.38 2.34
N GLU A 426 -2.43 -25.84 1.70
CA GLU A 426 -2.60 -25.84 0.25
C GLU A 426 -2.10 -24.56 -0.41
N ILE A 427 -2.10 -23.43 0.31
CA ILE A 427 -1.66 -22.14 -0.22
C ILE A 427 -0.77 -21.44 0.79
N ILE A 428 0.38 -20.96 0.33
CA ILE A 428 1.35 -20.22 1.14
C ILE A 428 1.64 -18.89 0.47
N TYR A 429 1.48 -17.79 1.22
CA TYR A 429 1.84 -16.44 0.81
C TYR A 429 3.11 -15.98 1.52
N PRO A 430 4.24 -15.85 0.81
CA PRO A 430 5.42 -15.18 1.34
C PRO A 430 5.16 -13.68 1.48
N LEU A 431 5.45 -13.11 2.66
CA LEU A 431 5.31 -11.70 2.97
C LEU A 431 6.65 -11.16 3.50
N CYS A 432 7.33 -10.32 2.71
CA CYS A 432 8.57 -9.66 3.12
C CYS A 432 8.25 -8.22 3.53
N VAL A 433 8.54 -7.85 4.78
CA VAL A 433 8.18 -6.54 5.36
C VAL A 433 9.42 -5.77 5.77
N LEU A 434 9.56 -4.54 5.29
CA LEU A 434 10.63 -3.63 5.66
C LEU A 434 10.21 -2.63 6.75
N ALA A 435 11.14 -2.31 7.65
CA ALA A 435 10.91 -1.41 8.78
C ALA A 435 10.79 0.08 8.38
N ASP A 436 11.29 0.46 7.21
CA ASP A 436 11.39 1.85 6.79
C ASP A 436 10.97 1.97 5.33
N HIS A 437 10.65 3.19 4.92
CA HIS A 437 10.33 3.47 3.53
C HIS A 437 11.53 3.12 2.65
N TYR A 438 11.26 2.33 1.63
CA TYR A 438 12.25 1.87 0.66
C TYR A 438 11.80 2.37 -0.73
N PRO A 439 12.47 3.40 -1.27
CA PRO A 439 12.10 3.99 -2.56
C PRO A 439 12.01 2.97 -3.69
N ALA A 440 10.97 3.06 -4.51
CA ALA A 440 10.72 2.17 -5.66
C ALA A 440 10.78 0.66 -5.34
N LEU A 441 10.41 0.25 -4.11
CA LEU A 441 10.50 -1.13 -3.63
C LEU A 441 9.82 -2.14 -4.57
N THR A 442 8.60 -1.84 -5.03
CA THR A 442 7.83 -2.73 -5.91
C THR A 442 8.46 -2.90 -7.27
N PHE A 443 9.04 -1.82 -7.81
CA PHE A 443 9.73 -1.81 -9.08
C PHE A 443 11.05 -2.60 -8.98
N GLN A 444 11.84 -2.37 -7.92
CA GLN A 444 13.04 -3.15 -7.63
C GLN A 444 12.75 -4.63 -7.38
N ALA A 445 11.67 -4.96 -6.66
CA ALA A 445 11.27 -6.34 -6.39
C ALA A 445 10.90 -7.09 -7.67
N ARG A 446 10.18 -6.45 -8.59
CA ARG A 446 9.88 -7.02 -9.90
C ARG A 446 11.16 -7.31 -10.69
N GLN A 447 12.15 -6.43 -10.61
CA GLN A 447 13.36 -6.48 -11.43
C GLN A 447 14.42 -7.45 -10.91
N PHE A 448 14.67 -7.44 -9.60
CA PHE A 448 15.81 -8.13 -9.00
C PHE A 448 15.42 -9.41 -8.26
N LEU A 449 14.14 -9.62 -7.93
CA LEU A 449 13.72 -10.82 -7.20
C LEU A 449 13.42 -11.96 -8.18
N GLU A 450 14.19 -13.04 -8.04
CA GLU A 450 13.90 -14.30 -8.73
C GLU A 450 12.77 -15.05 -8.01
N VAL A 451 11.53 -14.79 -8.42
CA VAL A 451 10.35 -15.41 -7.82
C VAL A 451 10.21 -16.87 -8.27
N LYS A 452 9.94 -17.77 -7.33
CA LYS A 452 9.78 -19.22 -7.55
C LYS A 452 8.36 -19.67 -7.15
N PRO A 453 7.32 -19.28 -7.90
CA PRO A 453 5.95 -19.66 -7.57
C PRO A 453 5.71 -21.14 -7.88
N SER A 454 4.75 -21.73 -7.19
CA SER A 454 4.23 -23.08 -7.46
C SER A 454 2.71 -23.10 -7.22
N ASP A 455 2.08 -24.26 -7.38
CA ASP A 455 0.65 -24.41 -7.08
C ASP A 455 0.33 -24.10 -5.62
N VAL A 456 1.29 -24.37 -4.72
CA VAL A 456 1.17 -24.11 -3.27
C VAL A 456 1.72 -22.74 -2.88
N VAL A 457 2.92 -22.38 -3.35
CA VAL A 457 3.59 -21.14 -2.96
C VAL A 457 3.31 -20.03 -3.96
N ARG A 458 2.61 -18.98 -3.51
CA ARG A 458 2.26 -17.82 -4.35
C ARG A 458 3.43 -16.84 -4.46
N SER A 459 3.39 -15.97 -5.46
CA SER A 459 4.32 -14.84 -5.57
C SER A 459 4.28 -13.98 -4.30
N PRO A 460 5.43 -13.44 -3.86
CA PRO A 460 5.52 -12.71 -2.60
C PRO A 460 4.80 -11.37 -2.68
N LEU A 461 4.34 -10.90 -1.52
CA LEU A 461 4.14 -9.47 -1.30
C LEU A 461 5.41 -8.93 -0.64
N VAL A 462 6.09 -7.99 -1.32
CA VAL A 462 7.24 -7.27 -0.79
C VAL A 462 6.79 -5.86 -0.46
N THR A 463 6.83 -5.49 0.82
CA THR A 463 6.21 -4.26 1.32
C THR A 463 6.95 -3.70 2.53
N ASP A 464 6.43 -2.64 3.12
CA ASP A 464 6.92 -2.03 4.36
C ASP A 464 5.83 -1.97 5.44
N VAL A 465 6.25 -1.66 6.67
CA VAL A 465 5.34 -1.53 7.82
C VAL A 465 4.23 -0.49 7.58
N PHE A 466 4.50 0.55 6.79
CA PHE A 466 3.53 1.61 6.51
C PHE A 466 2.40 1.12 5.62
N THR A 467 2.73 0.43 4.54
CA THR A 467 1.72 -0.12 3.63
C THR A 467 0.99 -1.28 4.31
N LEU A 468 1.67 -2.13 5.08
CA LEU A 468 1.02 -3.21 5.83
C LEU A 468 -0.01 -2.69 6.85
N ASP A 469 0.26 -1.57 7.54
CA ASP A 469 -0.71 -0.89 8.41
C ASP A 469 -1.98 -0.50 7.64
N VAL A 470 -1.83 0.08 6.45
CA VAL A 470 -2.96 0.49 5.61
C VAL A 470 -3.73 -0.73 5.08
N ILE A 471 -3.04 -1.78 4.63
CA ILE A 471 -3.67 -3.04 4.18
C ILE A 471 -4.50 -3.64 5.33
N ALA A 472 -3.92 -3.75 6.53
CA ALA A 472 -4.60 -4.31 7.70
C ALA A 472 -5.77 -3.44 8.20
N GLU A 473 -5.70 -2.12 8.03
CA GLU A 473 -6.78 -1.20 8.39
C GLU A 473 -7.98 -1.25 7.44
N PHE A 474 -7.78 -1.55 6.15
CA PHE A 474 -8.91 -1.70 5.21
C PHE A 474 -9.41 -3.14 5.10
N LEU A 475 -8.51 -4.12 5.09
CA LEU A 475 -8.83 -5.53 4.93
C LEU A 475 -8.93 -6.19 6.31
N GLU A 476 -9.90 -5.72 7.09
CA GLU A 476 -10.06 -6.04 8.52
C GLU A 476 -10.48 -7.51 8.78
N THR A 477 -10.84 -8.27 7.73
CA THR A 477 -11.23 -9.68 7.86
C THR A 477 -10.27 -10.61 7.11
N PRO A 478 -10.08 -11.85 7.60
CA PRO A 478 -9.17 -12.81 6.99
C PRO A 478 -9.45 -13.09 5.50
N LEU A 479 -10.71 -13.24 5.08
CA LEU A 479 -10.99 -13.54 3.67
C LEU A 479 -10.75 -12.33 2.77
N HIS A 480 -11.03 -11.11 3.23
CA HIS A 480 -10.67 -9.91 2.47
C HIS A 480 -9.15 -9.77 2.30
N PHE A 481 -8.39 -10.01 3.36
CA PHE A 481 -6.92 -9.97 3.32
C PHE A 481 -6.35 -11.06 2.40
N LEU A 482 -6.79 -12.31 2.54
CA LEU A 482 -6.37 -13.42 1.69
C LEU A 482 -6.77 -13.22 0.22
N ASN A 483 -7.95 -12.66 -0.04
CA ASN A 483 -8.39 -12.33 -1.38
C ASN A 483 -7.45 -11.32 -2.05
N TYR A 484 -7.07 -10.26 -1.34
CA TYR A 484 -6.10 -9.29 -1.84
C TYR A 484 -4.74 -9.94 -2.13
N LEU A 485 -4.18 -10.72 -1.20
CA LEU A 485 -2.93 -11.44 -1.44
C LEU A 485 -3.00 -12.37 -2.65
N ASN A 486 -4.10 -13.09 -2.81
CA ASN A 486 -4.33 -13.98 -3.95
C ASN A 486 -4.29 -13.24 -5.28
N LEU A 487 -5.03 -12.15 -5.38
CA LEU A 487 -5.11 -11.34 -6.60
C LEU A 487 -3.80 -10.59 -6.88
N ARG A 488 -3.17 -10.05 -5.83
CA ARG A 488 -1.88 -9.34 -5.94
C ARG A 488 -0.76 -10.26 -6.38
N ALA A 489 -0.74 -11.51 -5.89
CA ALA A 489 0.22 -12.52 -6.32
C ALA A 489 0.02 -12.95 -7.78
N ARG A 490 -1.25 -13.12 -8.23
CA ARG A 490 -1.57 -13.37 -9.64
C ARG A 490 -1.15 -12.21 -10.55
N ALA A 491 -1.26 -10.98 -10.06
CA ALA A 491 -0.90 -9.77 -10.78
C ALA A 491 0.61 -9.44 -10.73
N TYR A 492 1.45 -10.23 -10.05
CA TYR A 492 2.85 -9.89 -9.78
C TYR A 492 3.64 -9.52 -11.03
N ASN A 493 3.61 -10.37 -12.06
CA ASN A 493 4.30 -10.12 -13.32
C ASN A 493 3.52 -9.20 -14.28
N LYS A 494 2.26 -8.87 -13.99
CA LYS A 494 1.43 -8.01 -14.83
C LYS A 494 1.50 -6.54 -14.44
N LEU A 495 1.75 -6.21 -13.16
CA LEU A 495 1.69 -4.82 -12.70
C LEU A 495 3.05 -4.12 -12.75
N LEU A 496 3.04 -2.89 -13.30
CA LEU A 496 4.07 -1.87 -13.12
C LEU A 496 3.52 -0.76 -12.21
N ILE A 497 4.09 -0.66 -11.01
CA ILE A 497 3.67 0.25 -9.94
C ILE A 497 4.90 0.74 -9.16
N THR A 498 4.83 1.94 -8.59
CA THR A 498 5.90 2.56 -7.79
C THR A 498 5.81 2.23 -6.30
N ASN A 499 4.59 1.96 -5.79
CA ASN A 499 4.33 1.55 -4.41
C ASN A 499 3.10 0.61 -4.29
N GLU A 500 2.94 -0.06 -3.14
CA GLU A 500 1.86 -1.04 -2.89
C GLU A 500 0.50 -0.41 -2.50
N LEU A 501 0.43 0.90 -2.23
CA LEU A 501 -0.85 1.58 -1.99
C LEU A 501 -1.69 1.67 -3.29
N ILE A 502 -1.04 1.77 -4.45
CA ILE A 502 -1.68 1.81 -5.76
C ILE A 502 -2.54 0.55 -6.02
N PRO A 503 -1.99 -0.69 -6.00
CA PRO A 503 -2.78 -1.90 -6.21
C PRO A 503 -3.78 -2.16 -5.08
N LEU A 504 -3.50 -1.73 -3.84
CA LEU A 504 -4.48 -1.79 -2.75
C LEU A 504 -5.69 -0.91 -3.06
N SER A 505 -5.48 0.35 -3.44
CA SER A 505 -6.59 1.26 -3.77
C SER A 505 -7.40 0.75 -4.96
N TYR A 506 -6.72 0.24 -5.99
CA TYR A 506 -7.36 -0.39 -7.13
C TYR A 506 -8.14 -1.65 -6.72
N HIS A 507 -7.61 -2.46 -5.80
CA HIS A 507 -8.32 -3.61 -5.21
C HIS A 507 -9.59 -3.18 -4.48
N LEU A 508 -9.52 -2.16 -3.63
CA LEU A 508 -10.66 -1.74 -2.83
C LEU A 508 -11.85 -1.31 -3.69
N ARG A 509 -11.59 -0.75 -4.87
CA ARG A 509 -12.63 -0.30 -5.82
C ARG A 509 -13.03 -1.35 -6.84
N ASN A 510 -12.04 -2.01 -7.45
CA ASN A 510 -12.20 -2.83 -8.65
C ASN A 510 -11.78 -4.29 -8.43
N ASN A 511 -11.52 -4.69 -7.18
CA ASN A 511 -11.13 -6.03 -6.77
C ASN A 511 -9.88 -6.55 -7.50
N LEU A 512 -9.00 -5.66 -7.95
CA LEU A 512 -7.77 -5.97 -8.68
C LEU A 512 -7.98 -6.86 -9.92
N TRP A 513 -9.14 -6.68 -10.58
CA TRP A 513 -9.43 -7.37 -11.83
C TRP A 513 -8.62 -6.77 -12.96
N LEU A 514 -7.71 -7.56 -13.50
CA LEU A 514 -6.92 -7.24 -14.68
C LEU A 514 -7.41 -8.12 -15.83
N ASP A 515 -7.56 -7.54 -17.01
CA ASP A 515 -7.97 -8.29 -18.21
C ASP A 515 -6.82 -9.19 -18.67
N ASP A 516 -7.09 -10.48 -18.85
CA ASP A 516 -6.07 -11.47 -19.18
C ASP A 516 -5.45 -11.28 -20.55
N LYS A 517 -6.07 -10.48 -21.44
CA LYS A 517 -5.51 -10.14 -22.75
C LYS A 517 -4.28 -9.23 -22.68
N TYR A 518 -3.99 -8.62 -21.53
CA TYR A 518 -2.83 -7.76 -21.34
C TYR A 518 -1.75 -8.47 -20.53
N ASP A 519 -0.54 -8.45 -21.04
CA ASP A 519 0.66 -9.00 -20.38
C ASP A 519 1.21 -8.04 -19.32
N MET A 520 0.97 -6.74 -19.49
CA MET A 520 1.47 -5.68 -18.62
C MET A 520 0.44 -4.55 -18.47
N VAL A 521 0.28 -4.06 -17.24
CA VAL A 521 -0.63 -3.00 -16.82
C VAL A 521 0.12 -2.05 -15.91
N THR A 522 0.11 -0.76 -16.26
CA THR A 522 0.63 0.31 -15.41
C THR A 522 -0.54 1.00 -14.73
N LEU A 523 -0.44 1.19 -13.41
CA LEU A 523 -1.41 1.96 -12.64
C LEU A 523 -0.70 3.23 -12.14
N GLY A 524 -1.31 4.39 -12.38
CA GLY A 524 -0.81 5.69 -11.93
C GLY A 524 -1.04 5.92 -10.43
N GLU A 525 -0.37 6.93 -9.89
CA GLU A 525 -0.50 7.30 -8.47
C GLU A 525 -1.87 7.90 -8.15
N ASP A 526 -2.56 8.48 -9.13
CA ASP A 526 -3.92 9.00 -9.00
C ASP A 526 -4.92 7.97 -8.45
N PHE A 527 -4.63 6.67 -8.62
CA PHE A 527 -5.43 5.61 -8.02
C PHE A 527 -5.40 5.64 -6.48
N THR A 528 -4.34 6.12 -5.81
CA THR A 528 -4.26 6.14 -4.33
C THR A 528 -5.20 7.15 -3.70
N ALA A 529 -5.69 8.15 -4.45
CA ALA A 529 -6.52 9.24 -3.94
C ALA A 529 -7.71 8.79 -3.05
N HIS A 530 -8.30 7.63 -3.37
CA HIS A 530 -9.39 7.06 -2.55
C HIS A 530 -8.92 6.58 -1.17
N VAL A 531 -7.76 5.93 -1.11
CA VAL A 531 -7.11 5.50 0.13
C VAL A 531 -6.64 6.73 0.90
N ASP A 532 -6.04 7.72 0.25
CA ASP A 532 -5.56 8.94 0.90
C ASP A 532 -6.69 9.71 1.59
N VAL A 533 -7.81 9.92 0.89
CA VAL A 533 -9.01 10.55 1.47
C VAL A 533 -9.51 9.75 2.66
N ALA A 534 -9.66 8.44 2.50
CA ALA A 534 -10.19 7.59 3.57
C ALA A 534 -9.25 7.56 4.79
N MET A 535 -7.93 7.53 4.60
CA MET A 535 -6.93 7.58 5.68
C MET A 535 -6.91 8.94 6.38
N ALA A 536 -7.02 10.05 5.64
CA ALA A 536 -7.16 11.38 6.23
C ALA A 536 -8.40 11.46 7.15
N VAL A 537 -9.53 10.88 6.72
CA VAL A 537 -10.75 10.83 7.54
C VAL A 537 -10.61 9.86 8.72
N ARG A 538 -10.01 8.69 8.51
CA ARG A 538 -9.87 7.63 9.54
C ARG A 538 -8.91 8.03 10.66
N ARG A 539 -7.75 8.59 10.32
CA ARG A 539 -6.60 8.78 11.23
C ARG A 539 -6.25 10.25 11.51
N GLN A 540 -6.61 11.19 10.64
CA GLN A 540 -6.29 12.62 10.83
C GLN A 540 -7.48 13.50 11.24
N GLY A 541 -8.69 12.92 11.31
CA GLY A 541 -9.90 13.65 11.72
C GLY A 541 -10.45 14.58 10.64
N ALA A 542 -10.05 14.42 9.37
CA ALA A 542 -10.68 15.12 8.27
C ALA A 542 -12.17 14.74 8.17
N SER A 543 -13.01 15.68 7.76
CA SER A 543 -14.41 15.42 7.43
C SER A 543 -14.52 14.74 6.06
N GLY A 544 -15.25 13.64 5.94
CA GLY A 544 -15.39 12.93 4.67
C GLY A 544 -15.86 11.49 4.86
N SER A 545 -15.72 10.67 3.82
CA SER A 545 -16.04 9.24 3.89
C SER A 545 -14.87 8.43 4.45
N ARG A 546 -15.10 7.69 5.53
CA ARG A 546 -14.15 6.68 6.05
C ARG A 546 -14.06 5.44 5.17
N GLU A 547 -15.08 5.23 4.32
CA GLU A 547 -15.25 4.01 3.54
C GLU A 547 -15.04 4.28 2.06
N ILE A 548 -14.41 3.31 1.39
CA ILE A 548 -14.26 3.27 -0.06
C ILE A 548 -15.32 2.33 -0.60
N LYS A 549 -16.19 2.85 -1.49
CA LYS A 549 -17.17 2.02 -2.17
C LYS A 549 -16.46 1.01 -3.07
N GLY A 550 -16.80 -0.27 -2.91
CA GLY A 550 -16.25 -1.36 -3.69
C GLY A 550 -16.31 -2.67 -2.93
N VAL A 551 -15.20 -3.41 -2.88
CA VAL A 551 -15.14 -4.80 -2.38
C VAL A 551 -15.61 -4.96 -0.93
N LEU A 552 -15.33 -3.97 -0.08
CA LEU A 552 -15.69 -3.99 1.34
C LEU A 552 -17.18 -3.68 1.58
N THR A 553 -17.83 -2.98 0.65
CA THR A 553 -19.21 -2.50 0.84
C THR A 553 -20.23 -3.30 0.05
N ARG A 554 -19.82 -3.90 -1.08
CA ARG A 554 -20.75 -4.52 -2.06
C ARG A 554 -21.53 -5.73 -1.54
N TYR A 555 -21.00 -6.45 -0.55
CA TYR A 555 -21.65 -7.64 0.01
C TYR A 555 -22.49 -7.37 1.26
N ARG A 556 -22.40 -6.17 1.84
CA ARG A 556 -23.06 -5.83 3.10
C ARG A 556 -24.58 -5.93 2.99
N GLY A 557 -25.20 -6.64 3.93
CA GLY A 557 -26.64 -6.84 3.96
C GLY A 557 -27.18 -7.78 2.87
N THR A 558 -26.30 -8.47 2.13
CA THR A 558 -26.71 -9.47 1.13
C THR A 558 -26.61 -10.89 1.70
N PRO A 559 -27.37 -11.87 1.18
CA PRO A 559 -27.22 -13.27 1.58
C PRO A 559 -25.81 -13.82 1.37
N ILE A 560 -25.11 -13.41 0.30
CA ILE A 560 -23.73 -13.83 0.07
C ILE A 560 -22.81 -13.26 1.15
N GLY A 561 -22.96 -11.98 1.50
CA GLY A 561 -22.20 -11.36 2.58
C GLY A 561 -22.36 -12.12 3.89
N SER A 562 -23.59 -12.50 4.25
CA SER A 562 -23.84 -13.31 5.45
C SER A 562 -23.20 -14.70 5.38
N ILE A 563 -23.11 -15.32 4.20
CA ILE A 563 -22.40 -16.60 4.04
C ILE A 563 -20.88 -16.41 4.21
N VAL A 564 -20.30 -15.35 3.62
CA VAL A 564 -18.88 -15.02 3.77
C VAL A 564 -18.53 -14.77 5.24
N GLU A 565 -19.31 -13.96 5.95
CA GLU A 565 -19.15 -13.69 7.39
C GLU A 565 -19.21 -14.99 8.23
N GLN A 566 -20.09 -15.92 7.88
CA GLN A 566 -20.17 -17.22 8.55
C GLN A 566 -18.94 -18.10 8.28
N ILE A 567 -18.39 -18.08 7.06
CA ILE A 567 -17.15 -18.81 6.72
C ILE A 567 -15.98 -18.23 7.51
N GLU A 568 -15.88 -16.90 7.61
CA GLU A 568 -14.86 -16.22 8.40
C GLU A 568 -14.93 -16.63 9.87
N ALA A 569 -16.11 -16.51 10.48
CA ALA A 569 -16.32 -16.80 11.90
C ALA A 569 -16.05 -18.28 12.25
N ALA A 570 -16.47 -19.21 11.39
CA ALA A 570 -16.28 -20.64 11.63
C ALA A 570 -14.87 -21.12 11.28
N SER A 571 -14.18 -20.40 10.37
CA SER A 571 -12.81 -20.70 9.91
C SER A 571 -12.64 -22.16 9.47
N ILE A 572 -13.64 -22.63 8.74
CA ILE A 572 -13.71 -24.00 8.21
C ILE A 572 -12.65 -24.12 7.12
N PRO A 573 -11.59 -24.94 7.28
CA PRO A 573 -10.50 -25.04 6.30
C PRO A 573 -11.02 -25.30 4.88
N GLN A 574 -11.97 -26.21 4.76
CA GLN A 574 -12.58 -26.63 3.48
C GLN A 574 -13.40 -25.52 2.80
N LEU A 575 -13.71 -24.41 3.45
CA LEU A 575 -14.47 -23.30 2.86
C LEU A 575 -13.63 -22.05 2.61
N THR A 576 -12.37 -22.03 3.05
CA THR A 576 -11.54 -20.82 3.01
C THR A 576 -11.34 -20.33 1.57
N GLU A 577 -10.92 -21.22 0.68
CA GLU A 577 -10.74 -20.89 -0.75
C GLU A 577 -12.07 -20.51 -1.43
N MET A 578 -13.14 -21.26 -1.16
CA MET A 578 -14.48 -20.94 -1.67
C MET A 578 -14.94 -19.54 -1.22
N GLY A 579 -14.69 -19.18 0.04
CA GLY A 579 -14.98 -17.86 0.59
C GLY A 579 -14.23 -16.75 -0.15
N VAL A 580 -12.94 -16.96 -0.44
CA VAL A 580 -12.15 -16.06 -1.30
C VAL A 580 -12.76 -15.94 -2.69
N TRP A 581 -13.16 -17.04 -3.33
CA TRP A 581 -13.78 -16.99 -4.66
C TRP A 581 -15.15 -16.31 -4.70
N LEU A 582 -15.94 -16.39 -3.63
CA LEU A 582 -17.18 -15.61 -3.50
C LEU A 582 -16.91 -14.10 -3.53
N LEU A 583 -15.79 -13.66 -2.94
CA LEU A 583 -15.32 -12.28 -3.01
C LEU A 583 -14.77 -11.92 -4.40
N GLN A 584 -14.40 -12.90 -5.22
CA GLN A 584 -13.96 -12.77 -6.61
C GLN A 584 -15.08 -12.99 -7.63
N LEU A 585 -16.36 -12.88 -7.25
CA LEU A 585 -17.43 -12.87 -8.24
C LEU A 585 -17.50 -11.51 -8.93
N SER A 586 -17.82 -11.50 -10.23
CA SER A 586 -18.21 -10.26 -10.92
C SER A 586 -19.47 -9.68 -10.28
N ASP A 587 -19.74 -8.39 -10.51
CA ASP A 587 -20.93 -7.74 -9.95
C ASP A 587 -22.24 -8.40 -10.41
N SER A 588 -22.31 -8.81 -11.68
CA SER A 588 -23.48 -9.51 -12.21
C SER A 588 -23.66 -10.88 -11.55
N SER A 589 -22.58 -11.65 -11.38
CA SER A 589 -22.62 -12.97 -10.75
C SER A 589 -22.96 -12.90 -9.26
N ALA A 590 -22.37 -11.96 -8.51
CA ALA A 590 -22.68 -11.77 -7.09
C ALA A 590 -24.14 -11.32 -6.87
N ASN A 591 -24.64 -10.36 -7.67
CA ASN A 591 -26.02 -9.92 -7.58
C ASN A 591 -26.99 -11.04 -7.96
N GLY A 592 -26.70 -11.77 -9.04
CA GLY A 592 -27.51 -12.90 -9.50
C GLY A 592 -27.59 -14.01 -8.45
N LEU A 593 -26.46 -14.40 -7.85
CA LEU A 593 -26.42 -15.41 -6.80
C LEU A 593 -27.16 -14.93 -5.53
N SER A 594 -27.00 -13.66 -5.14
CA SER A 594 -27.72 -13.10 -3.97
C SER A 594 -29.24 -13.15 -4.16
N GLN A 595 -29.74 -12.72 -5.33
CA GLN A 595 -31.16 -12.76 -5.65
C GLN A 595 -31.69 -14.19 -5.74
N ALA A 596 -30.91 -15.11 -6.31
CA ALA A 596 -31.24 -16.52 -6.36
C ALA A 596 -31.36 -17.10 -4.93
N LEU A 597 -30.42 -16.79 -4.04
CA LEU A 597 -30.44 -17.21 -2.64
C LEU A 597 -31.69 -16.71 -1.93
N GLU A 598 -32.04 -15.42 -2.03
CA GLU A 598 -33.26 -14.90 -1.39
C GLU A 598 -34.52 -15.59 -1.89
N LYS A 599 -34.63 -15.75 -3.22
CA LYS A 599 -35.79 -16.37 -3.86
C LYS A 599 -35.94 -17.84 -3.42
N GLN A 600 -34.84 -18.59 -3.47
CA GLN A 600 -34.86 -20.01 -3.07
C GLN A 600 -35.07 -20.15 -1.57
N ASN A 601 -34.55 -19.25 -0.74
CA ASN A 601 -34.79 -19.27 0.70
C ASN A 601 -36.28 -19.07 1.03
N LYS A 602 -36.92 -18.04 0.44
CA LYS A 602 -38.36 -17.81 0.60
C LYS A 602 -39.19 -19.00 0.12
N ALA A 603 -38.81 -19.62 -0.99
CA ALA A 603 -39.49 -20.79 -1.52
C ALA A 603 -39.29 -22.03 -0.62
N ALA A 604 -38.10 -22.24 -0.07
CA ALA A 604 -37.80 -23.34 0.86
C ALA A 604 -38.65 -23.23 2.14
N VAL A 605 -38.76 -22.03 2.71
CA VAL A 605 -39.61 -21.75 3.88
C VAL A 605 -41.09 -21.99 3.56
N ARG A 606 -41.59 -21.44 2.45
CA ARG A 606 -43.01 -21.54 2.07
C ARG A 606 -43.44 -22.97 1.74
N GLU A 607 -42.60 -23.71 1.03
CA GLU A 607 -42.97 -25.02 0.47
C GLU A 607 -42.51 -26.20 1.34
N GLY A 608 -41.65 -25.96 2.35
CA GLY A 608 -41.11 -27.00 3.22
C GLY A 608 -40.24 -28.03 2.48
N ARG A 609 -39.73 -27.68 1.29
CA ARG A 609 -38.93 -28.57 0.43
C ARG A 609 -37.52 -28.03 0.24
N THR A 610 -36.57 -28.95 0.03
CA THR A 610 -35.19 -28.58 -0.31
C THR A 610 -35.16 -27.80 -1.62
N LYS A 611 -34.45 -26.68 -1.62
CA LYS A 611 -34.11 -25.91 -2.82
C LYS A 611 -32.62 -25.96 -3.04
N ASP A 612 -32.19 -25.82 -4.28
CA ASP A 612 -30.78 -25.87 -4.63
C ASP A 612 -30.38 -24.78 -5.62
N ILE A 613 -29.09 -24.45 -5.59
CA ILE A 613 -28.41 -23.56 -6.53
C ILE A 613 -27.08 -24.24 -6.85
N SER A 614 -26.72 -24.32 -8.12
CA SER A 614 -25.38 -24.76 -8.54
C SER A 614 -24.75 -23.69 -9.42
N LEU A 615 -23.51 -23.34 -9.12
CA LEU A 615 -22.75 -22.27 -9.72
C LEU A 615 -21.32 -22.73 -10.04
N PRO A 616 -20.91 -22.81 -11.32
CA PRO A 616 -19.48 -22.87 -11.64
C PRO A 616 -18.80 -21.53 -11.31
N PHE A 617 -17.54 -21.58 -10.87
CA PHE A 617 -16.68 -20.41 -10.76
C PHE A 617 -15.92 -20.25 -12.07
N ASP A 618 -16.29 -19.22 -12.85
CA ASP A 618 -15.68 -18.94 -14.15
C ASP A 618 -14.15 -18.81 -14.01
N GLY A 619 -13.41 -19.54 -14.85
CA GLY A 619 -11.95 -19.53 -14.88
C GLY A 619 -11.22 -20.30 -13.77
N GLN A 620 -11.93 -20.93 -12.82
CA GLN A 620 -11.31 -21.62 -11.66
C GLN A 620 -11.36 -23.16 -11.75
N GLN A 621 -11.87 -23.74 -12.84
CA GLN A 621 -12.17 -25.18 -12.96
C GLN A 621 -12.85 -25.76 -11.69
N ALA A 622 -13.72 -24.96 -11.09
CA ALA A 622 -14.36 -25.29 -9.83
C ALA A 622 -15.81 -24.81 -9.77
N GLY A 623 -16.54 -25.21 -8.73
CA GLY A 623 -17.91 -24.74 -8.54
C GLY A 623 -18.46 -24.99 -7.15
N LEU A 624 -19.71 -24.55 -6.96
CA LEU A 624 -20.45 -24.57 -5.71
C LEU A 624 -21.86 -25.09 -5.93
N THR A 625 -22.29 -26.01 -5.09
CA THR A 625 -23.70 -26.38 -4.93
C THR A 625 -24.18 -26.00 -3.52
N ILE A 626 -25.32 -25.32 -3.45
CA ILE A 626 -25.97 -24.86 -2.22
C ILE A 626 -27.30 -25.60 -2.11
N HIS A 627 -27.57 -26.28 -1.00
CA HIS A 627 -28.90 -26.79 -0.65
C HIS A 627 -29.48 -25.94 0.49
N ILE A 628 -30.69 -25.43 0.33
CA ILE A 628 -31.46 -24.79 1.41
C ILE A 628 -32.48 -25.82 1.89
N SER A 629 -32.21 -26.43 3.06
CA SER A 629 -32.91 -27.66 3.48
C SER A 629 -33.16 -27.75 4.98
N SER A 630 -34.36 -28.20 5.36
CA SER A 630 -34.77 -28.56 6.72
C SER A 630 -34.58 -30.04 7.05
N LEU A 631 -34.06 -30.86 6.12
CA LEU A 631 -33.75 -32.28 6.35
C LEU A 631 -32.75 -32.45 7.51
N SER A 632 -32.69 -33.62 8.15
CA SER A 632 -31.65 -33.93 9.13
C SER A 632 -30.26 -33.87 8.51
N ASP A 633 -29.23 -33.60 9.33
CA ASP A 633 -27.87 -33.42 8.81
C ASP A 633 -27.35 -34.68 8.09
N ASP A 634 -27.68 -35.89 8.56
CA ASP A 634 -27.27 -37.15 7.91
C ASP A 634 -27.83 -37.26 6.48
N VAL A 635 -29.15 -37.06 6.32
CA VAL A 635 -29.82 -37.15 5.02
C VAL A 635 -29.38 -36.01 4.10
N ALA A 636 -29.19 -34.80 4.66
CA ALA A 636 -28.74 -33.65 3.90
C ALA A 636 -27.30 -33.85 3.38
N ARG A 637 -26.41 -34.40 4.22
CA ARG A 637 -24.99 -34.68 3.89
C ARG A 637 -24.88 -35.60 2.68
N ASP A 638 -25.60 -36.72 2.68
CA ASP A 638 -25.56 -37.68 1.56
C ASP A 638 -26.07 -37.04 0.25
N LYS A 639 -27.15 -36.26 0.34
CA LYS A 639 -27.74 -35.59 -0.83
C LYS A 639 -26.83 -34.51 -1.41
N ILE A 640 -26.24 -33.66 -0.59
CA ILE A 640 -25.33 -32.61 -1.09
C ILE A 640 -24.06 -33.23 -1.66
N LEU A 641 -23.54 -34.30 -1.06
CA LEU A 641 -22.38 -35.03 -1.55
C LEU A 641 -22.62 -35.61 -2.94
N GLN A 642 -23.75 -36.31 -3.13
CA GLN A 642 -24.11 -36.88 -4.43
C GLN A 642 -24.31 -35.79 -5.49
N HIS A 643 -25.00 -34.70 -5.15
CA HIS A 643 -25.20 -33.58 -6.08
C HIS A 643 -23.86 -32.92 -6.45
N ALA A 644 -23.00 -32.62 -5.47
CA ALA A 644 -21.69 -32.04 -5.69
C ALA A 644 -20.80 -32.93 -6.57
N ARG A 645 -20.76 -34.25 -6.32
CA ARG A 645 -20.01 -35.21 -7.16
C ARG A 645 -20.49 -35.23 -8.60
N LEU A 646 -21.82 -35.22 -8.79
CA LEU A 646 -22.42 -35.18 -10.12
C LEU A 646 -22.05 -33.90 -10.87
N LYS A 647 -22.14 -32.74 -10.23
CA LYS A 647 -21.81 -31.46 -10.86
C LYS A 647 -20.33 -31.32 -11.15
N LYS A 648 -19.48 -31.76 -10.23
CA LYS A 648 -18.04 -31.86 -10.45
C LYS A 648 -17.71 -32.67 -11.70
N TYR A 649 -18.34 -33.84 -11.84
CA TYR A 649 -18.11 -34.74 -12.96
C TYR A 649 -18.64 -34.18 -14.29
N ASP A 650 -19.88 -33.67 -14.29
CA ASP A 650 -20.56 -33.08 -15.46
C ASP A 650 -19.77 -31.91 -16.06
N LEU A 651 -19.25 -31.05 -15.20
CA LEU A 651 -18.51 -29.85 -15.61
C LEU A 651 -16.99 -30.07 -15.72
N LYS A 652 -16.52 -31.31 -15.51
CA LYS A 652 -15.09 -31.65 -15.50
C LYS A 652 -14.26 -30.72 -14.60
N ALA A 653 -14.79 -30.41 -13.42
CA ALA A 653 -14.16 -29.54 -12.46
C ALA A 653 -13.15 -30.32 -11.61
N GLU A 654 -12.02 -29.70 -11.30
CA GLU A 654 -11.02 -30.26 -10.38
C GLU A 654 -11.48 -30.13 -8.92
N ARG A 655 -12.26 -29.09 -8.62
CA ARG A 655 -12.78 -28.83 -7.27
C ARG A 655 -14.28 -28.56 -7.28
N TRP A 656 -15.00 -29.06 -6.29
CA TRP A 656 -16.41 -28.71 -6.10
C TRP A 656 -16.82 -28.64 -4.64
N TYR A 657 -17.50 -27.56 -4.29
CA TYR A 657 -17.94 -27.27 -2.93
C TYR A 657 -19.43 -27.56 -2.79
N GLY A 658 -19.81 -28.13 -1.65
CA GLY A 658 -21.19 -28.38 -1.28
C GLY A 658 -21.51 -27.74 0.06
N ILE A 659 -22.53 -26.88 0.12
CA ILE A 659 -22.98 -26.29 1.38
C ILE A 659 -24.48 -26.54 1.60
N VAL A 660 -24.86 -26.76 2.86
CA VAL A 660 -26.26 -26.86 3.28
C VAL A 660 -26.58 -25.70 4.20
N LEU A 661 -27.58 -24.91 3.81
CA LEU A 661 -28.08 -23.76 4.54
C LEU A 661 -29.43 -24.09 5.17
N ARG A 662 -29.66 -23.54 6.37
CA ARG A 662 -30.95 -23.60 7.04
C ARG A 662 -31.95 -22.65 6.34
N PRO A 663 -33.18 -23.11 6.02
CA PRO A 663 -34.23 -22.23 5.53
C PRO A 663 -34.59 -21.15 6.55
N GLY A 664 -34.82 -19.93 6.08
CA GLY A 664 -35.11 -18.76 6.91
C GLY A 664 -33.87 -17.90 7.10
N ASP A 665 -32.96 -18.31 7.99
CA ASP A 665 -31.79 -17.54 8.41
C ASP A 665 -30.52 -17.77 7.56
N LEU A 666 -30.54 -18.75 6.64
CA LEU A 666 -29.39 -19.13 5.81
C LEU A 666 -28.14 -19.51 6.60
N ARG A 667 -28.31 -20.00 7.83
CA ARG A 667 -27.18 -20.48 8.63
C ARG A 667 -26.55 -21.71 7.98
N ILE A 668 -25.22 -21.72 7.84
CA ILE A 668 -24.46 -22.88 7.36
C ILE A 668 -24.62 -24.01 8.38
N ARG A 669 -25.16 -25.14 7.93
CA ARG A 669 -25.32 -26.37 8.70
C ARG A 669 -24.23 -27.38 8.39
N LEU A 670 -23.92 -27.53 7.10
CA LEU A 670 -22.95 -28.49 6.59
C LEU A 670 -22.16 -27.89 5.45
N ALA A 671 -20.92 -28.37 5.31
CA ALA A 671 -20.01 -28.02 4.25
C ALA A 671 -19.16 -29.23 3.87
N LEU A 672 -18.80 -29.33 2.60
CA LEU A 672 -17.85 -30.30 2.08
C LEU A 672 -17.10 -29.70 0.88
N ALA A 673 -15.90 -30.22 0.65
CA ALA A 673 -15.09 -29.95 -0.53
C ALA A 673 -14.71 -31.27 -1.20
N LEU A 674 -14.79 -31.32 -2.52
CA LEU A 674 -14.40 -32.45 -3.35
C LEU A 674 -13.20 -32.05 -4.19
N THR A 675 -12.01 -32.56 -3.86
CA THR A 675 -10.73 -32.13 -4.46
C THR A 675 -10.02 -33.23 -5.26
N ASP A 676 -10.58 -34.44 -5.33
CA ASP A 676 -9.98 -35.54 -6.09
C ASP A 676 -9.86 -35.22 -7.60
N PRO A 677 -8.76 -35.55 -8.29
CA PRO A 677 -8.63 -35.27 -9.72
C PRO A 677 -9.78 -35.86 -10.54
N TRP A 678 -10.21 -35.17 -11.59
CA TRP A 678 -11.28 -35.70 -12.45
C TRP A 678 -10.83 -36.98 -13.16
N GLN A 679 -11.68 -38.01 -13.15
CA GLN A 679 -11.46 -39.27 -13.86
C GLN A 679 -12.76 -39.73 -14.50
N SER A 680 -12.69 -40.29 -15.71
CA SER A 680 -13.85 -40.86 -16.41
C SER A 680 -14.46 -42.01 -15.59
N ASN A 681 -15.79 -42.02 -15.48
CA ASN A 681 -16.54 -42.99 -14.70
C ASN A 681 -17.84 -43.36 -15.42
N SER A 682 -17.94 -44.61 -15.82
CA SER A 682 -19.07 -45.14 -16.59
C SER A 682 -20.41 -45.10 -15.84
N GLU A 683 -20.40 -45.21 -14.50
CA GLU A 683 -21.61 -45.08 -13.69
C GLU A 683 -22.11 -43.62 -13.68
N MET A 684 -21.20 -42.66 -13.57
CA MET A 684 -21.51 -41.24 -13.61
C MET A 684 -22.02 -40.82 -14.99
N ASP A 685 -21.45 -41.36 -16.07
CA ASP A 685 -21.94 -41.16 -17.44
C ASP A 685 -23.37 -41.69 -17.61
N ALA A 686 -23.65 -42.89 -17.08
CA ALA A 686 -24.99 -43.49 -17.11
C ALA A 686 -26.00 -42.70 -16.26
N MET A 687 -25.58 -42.11 -15.14
CA MET A 687 -26.41 -41.22 -14.33
C MET A 687 -26.74 -39.92 -15.07
N LEU A 688 -25.73 -39.26 -15.67
CA LEU A 688 -25.93 -38.02 -16.44
C LEU A 688 -26.82 -38.24 -17.67
N ALA A 689 -26.73 -39.40 -18.33
CA ALA A 689 -27.59 -39.74 -19.46
C ALA A 689 -29.09 -39.83 -19.11
N LYS A 690 -29.41 -40.13 -17.84
CA LYS A 690 -30.80 -40.25 -17.34
C LYS A 690 -31.38 -38.92 -16.85
N LEU A 691 -30.55 -37.89 -16.67
CA LEU A 691 -30.98 -36.60 -16.17
C LEU A 691 -31.37 -35.68 -17.32
N PRO A 692 -32.46 -34.90 -17.20
CA PRO A 692 -32.79 -33.90 -18.19
C PRO A 692 -31.66 -32.86 -18.24
N ARG A 693 -30.98 -32.75 -19.39
CA ARG A 693 -29.95 -31.73 -19.65
C ARG A 693 -30.61 -30.35 -19.64
N ARG A 694 -30.71 -29.73 -18.47
CA ARG A 694 -30.93 -28.30 -18.37
C ARG A 694 -29.55 -27.66 -18.41
N PRO A 695 -29.22 -26.84 -19.43
CA PRO A 695 -28.02 -26.04 -19.34
C PRO A 695 -28.07 -25.25 -18.03
N PRO A 696 -26.97 -25.15 -17.27
CA PRO A 696 -26.94 -24.27 -16.11
C PRO A 696 -27.39 -22.90 -16.59
N ALA A 697 -28.47 -22.37 -16.01
CA ALA A 697 -28.96 -21.04 -16.35
C ALA A 697 -27.79 -20.08 -16.12
N PRO A 698 -27.31 -19.37 -17.15
CA PRO A 698 -26.24 -18.43 -16.96
C PRO A 698 -26.69 -17.40 -15.92
N LEU A 699 -25.89 -17.15 -14.87
CA LEU A 699 -26.25 -16.14 -13.86
C LEU A 699 -26.54 -14.77 -14.50
N HIS A 700 -25.93 -14.48 -15.66
CA HIS A 700 -26.21 -13.28 -16.44
C HIS A 700 -27.63 -13.24 -17.02
N GLU A 701 -28.24 -14.39 -17.35
CA GLU A 701 -29.63 -14.46 -17.83
C GLU A 701 -30.62 -14.25 -16.70
N ILE A 702 -30.31 -14.67 -15.47
CA ILE A 702 -31.08 -14.33 -14.26
C ILE A 702 -30.99 -12.82 -13.99
N SER A 703 -29.82 -12.21 -14.26
CA SER A 703 -29.61 -10.76 -14.16
C SER A 703 -30.31 -9.96 -15.28
N SER A 704 -30.72 -10.58 -16.39
CA SER A 704 -31.37 -9.87 -17.51
C SER A 704 -32.80 -9.39 -17.19
N GLN A 705 -33.35 -9.82 -16.04
CA GLN A 705 -34.55 -9.23 -15.44
C GLN A 705 -34.24 -8.07 -14.48
N ALA A 706 -32.97 -7.71 -14.26
CA ALA A 706 -32.60 -6.45 -13.62
C ALA A 706 -33.03 -5.32 -14.55
N ARG A 707 -34.02 -4.55 -14.08
CA ARG A 707 -34.53 -3.35 -14.73
C ARG A 707 -33.34 -2.50 -15.20
N LYS A 708 -33.16 -2.36 -16.52
CA LYS A 708 -32.15 -1.44 -17.09
C LYS A 708 -32.34 -0.08 -16.41
N THR A 709 -31.28 0.44 -15.77
CA THR A 709 -31.31 1.75 -15.13
C THR A 709 -31.84 2.77 -16.12
N GLY A 710 -33.02 3.31 -15.84
CA GLY A 710 -33.68 4.24 -16.74
C GLY A 710 -32.79 5.46 -16.96
N ARG A 711 -32.78 6.03 -18.16
CA ARG A 711 -31.97 7.24 -18.49
C ARG A 711 -32.07 8.37 -17.45
N ASN A 712 -33.20 8.47 -16.76
CA ASN A 712 -33.46 9.47 -15.73
C ASN A 712 -33.35 8.97 -14.28
N GLU A 713 -33.08 7.68 -14.04
CA GLU A 713 -32.87 7.09 -12.71
C GLU A 713 -31.46 7.42 -12.20
N PRO A 714 -31.23 7.42 -10.87
CA PRO A 714 -29.90 7.57 -10.30
C PRO A 714 -28.94 6.54 -10.88
N CYS A 715 -27.75 6.99 -11.29
CA CYS A 715 -26.76 6.12 -11.90
C CYS A 715 -26.23 5.09 -10.90
N SER A 716 -26.09 3.84 -11.34
CA SER A 716 -25.48 2.75 -10.56
C SER A 716 -24.03 3.03 -10.15
N CYS A 717 -23.36 4.00 -10.79
CA CYS A 717 -22.06 4.55 -10.39
C CYS A 717 -22.07 5.22 -9.01
N GLY A 718 -23.25 5.44 -8.40
CA GLY A 718 -23.38 5.99 -7.05
C GLY A 718 -23.04 7.48 -6.96
N SER A 719 -22.98 8.19 -8.10
CA SER A 719 -22.66 9.62 -8.20
C SER A 719 -23.82 10.56 -7.80
N GLY A 720 -25.02 10.01 -7.57
CA GLY A 720 -26.24 10.80 -7.35
C GLY A 720 -26.80 11.46 -8.62
N LEU A 721 -26.07 11.42 -9.75
CA LEU A 721 -26.53 11.95 -11.04
C LEU A 721 -27.44 10.95 -11.76
N LYS A 722 -28.33 11.47 -12.64
CA LYS A 722 -29.13 10.64 -13.55
C LYS A 722 -28.22 9.83 -14.47
N TYR A 723 -28.57 8.58 -14.78
CA TYR A 723 -27.77 7.66 -15.60
C TYR A 723 -27.29 8.31 -16.93
N LYS A 724 -28.17 9.06 -17.61
CA LYS A 724 -27.83 9.81 -18.84
C LYS A 724 -26.78 10.92 -18.68
N LYS A 725 -26.47 11.32 -17.45
CA LYS A 725 -25.48 12.37 -17.10
C LYS A 725 -24.27 11.80 -16.34
N CYS A 726 -24.17 10.49 -16.13
CA CYS A 726 -22.98 9.79 -15.58
C CYS A 726 -22.49 8.80 -16.66
N CYS A 727 -22.57 7.50 -16.37
CA CYS A 727 -21.95 6.44 -17.15
C CYS A 727 -22.52 6.20 -18.55
N LEU A 728 -23.66 6.79 -18.91
CA LEU A 728 -24.17 6.65 -20.28
C LEU A 728 -23.41 7.52 -21.30
N ASN A 729 -22.78 8.61 -20.84
CA ASN A 729 -22.08 9.58 -21.68
C ASN A 729 -20.57 9.65 -21.39
N ARG A 730 -20.02 8.66 -20.69
CA ARG A 730 -18.59 8.54 -20.40
C ARG A 730 -18.00 7.41 -21.22
#